data_AF-A0A7V1GEG9-F1
#
_entry.id   AF-A0A7V1GEG9-F1
#
_cell.length_a   1.000
_cell.length_b   1.000
_cell.length_c   1.000
_cell.angle_alpha   90.00
_cell.angle_beta   90.00
_cell.angle_gamma   90.00
#
_symmetry.space_group_name_H-M   'P 1'
#
loop_
_entity.id
_entity.type
_entity.pdbx_description
1 polymer ?
#
loop_
_entity_poly.entity_id
_entity_poly.type
_entity_poly.pdbx_seq_one_letter_code
_entity_poly.pdbx_strand_id
1 'polypeptide(L)'
;MKSTLIGFKPSKTFIAVSLATSAVISSNAFAASCDGINTYPSFPQVDWQGNPSHANAGDLMQHEGSAYKAKWYTNSIPGSDGSWGFEHVCGNETDPTDPTDPTTPTEPTDPKLGVLCKDYTLWAPGSVAKAGDILVNDEYIAYTAKWETSSRPGSDDTWNWTVNCDGTEQGTAPLLSLPNAKDPVSLKMPGWPSDFVVASPTSTAPAHLTVDLINSADLTDVTKLTNDFVAAITQAAQAGTTSIMLQSDVLDNITLDKGLSLGAISVKQALTDALATTNKSSSIDVADIDALTDDAMGWAQAQNLIMTALAPNATFGWSLSIGDFAFDSHSGKRSVWNAASKATADLLDTLSLYKGASKADFIAFTKSSSSASLTSDQWHNALEFVKQVTDFVQAPAILSSVPSAQATAYFMGNTLGESNIRKAAHSNLFAILFDTDSADLTNKITRYQSSPVPLYYVGTPANVTSLTSIASLNSDLTNAETVMDSEVFLYETPNSTWVPSTIYKWADFLTGLNSMHNVGVAGEKFWLIDSTADDATNALYAKVAIAAFLSQSMQETIRFDACDENNWSEVKYGAAVDYPMTASCGQLGQKYADYGTHPVSGNDHPYSCPRDDKMEQTATTHAKWYGAPAPIFVAPDAVLAEQGLLVNGKVGRWTNAGHCNTVPTAIDTSKQVYERGECKQYVGQKAGNFIWDGSDESVQGCGWWGRGVIQTTGRQNFGTLNHFVGRSHVDPDTIGTTIDGTTVAPAPESPLYADLDLCSNPGLVCSSEEHKEIKWIAGLFFWVNSVQAYSNEGGPYADWNYHAELKKYVDGGLQGTAFVDAVSGIVNRGCPDDHCPVSGEVHAIEERRANFKLVLQKLGLNPL
;
A
#
# COMPACT_ATOMS: atom_id res chain seq x y z
N MET A 1 -29.21 -61.21 3.04
CA MET A 1 -29.43 -62.58 3.57
C MET A 1 -29.00 -62.62 5.04
N LYS A 2 -29.71 -63.40 5.86
CA LYS A 2 -29.36 -64.05 7.16
C LYS A 2 -27.93 -63.82 7.72
N SER A 3 -27.70 -63.62 9.03
CA SER A 3 -28.48 -63.79 10.29
C SER A 3 -27.89 -62.84 11.40
N THR A 4 -28.20 -62.72 12.71
CA THR A 4 -28.86 -63.49 13.81
C THR A 4 -29.29 -62.45 14.90
N LEU A 5 -30.53 -62.36 15.41
CA LEU A 5 -31.11 -62.96 16.65
C LEU A 5 -30.21 -62.84 17.93
N ILE A 6 -30.64 -62.47 19.16
CA ILE A 6 -31.92 -62.30 19.93
C ILE A 6 -31.69 -61.15 20.97
N GLY A 7 -32.62 -60.41 21.64
CA GLY A 7 -34.09 -60.25 21.58
C GLY A 7 -34.78 -60.09 22.97
N PHE A 8 -36.01 -59.56 23.01
CA PHE A 8 -37.02 -59.49 24.12
C PHE A 8 -36.97 -58.44 25.27
N LYS A 9 -38.17 -58.07 25.75
CA LYS A 9 -38.54 -57.18 26.89
C LYS A 9 -39.42 -57.94 27.91
N PRO A 10 -39.53 -57.47 29.17
CA PRO A 10 -40.80 -56.85 29.66
C PRO A 10 -40.57 -55.71 30.70
N SER A 11 -41.56 -55.16 31.42
CA SER A 11 -42.84 -54.52 31.04
C SER A 11 -43.70 -54.19 32.29
N LYS A 12 -43.86 -52.90 32.63
CA LYS A 12 -44.94 -52.26 33.44
C LYS A 12 -45.15 -52.67 34.92
N THR A 13 -45.52 -51.67 35.73
CA THR A 13 -46.71 -51.70 36.64
C THR A 13 -47.09 -50.24 36.99
N PHE A 14 -48.39 -49.96 37.20
CA PHE A 14 -48.95 -48.67 37.62
C PHE A 14 -49.34 -48.71 39.11
N ILE A 15 -49.19 -47.60 39.84
CA ILE A 15 -50.16 -47.11 40.85
C ILE A 15 -50.17 -45.57 40.76
N ALA A 16 -51.34 -44.95 40.95
CA ALA A 16 -51.49 -43.51 41.15
C ALA A 16 -52.49 -43.23 42.29
N VAL A 17 -52.15 -42.32 43.20
CA VAL A 17 -53.04 -41.69 44.20
C VAL A 17 -52.60 -40.22 44.34
N SER A 18 -53.53 -39.33 44.71
CA SER A 18 -53.35 -37.87 44.72
C SER A 18 -53.44 -37.27 46.14
N LEU A 19 -53.42 -35.93 46.22
CA LEU A 19 -53.79 -35.03 47.33
C LEU A 19 -52.69 -34.50 48.28
N ALA A 20 -52.46 -33.18 48.14
CA ALA A 20 -52.62 -32.15 49.18
C ALA A 20 -51.39 -31.43 49.78
N THR A 21 -51.28 -30.16 49.37
CA THR A 21 -50.99 -28.94 50.17
C THR A 21 -49.66 -28.76 50.92
N SER A 22 -48.91 -27.78 50.41
CA SER A 22 -48.40 -26.60 51.16
C SER A 22 -47.26 -26.77 52.18
N ALA A 23 -46.05 -26.39 51.74
CA ALA A 23 -45.20 -25.44 52.46
C ALA A 23 -44.28 -24.72 51.46
N VAL A 24 -44.19 -23.38 51.53
CA VAL A 24 -43.16 -22.60 50.81
C VAL A 24 -42.05 -22.30 51.80
N ILE A 25 -40.82 -22.72 51.50
CA ILE A 25 -39.61 -22.25 52.15
C ILE A 25 -38.57 -22.00 51.05
N SER A 26 -38.46 -20.75 50.62
CA SER A 26 -37.40 -20.27 49.73
C SER A 26 -36.14 -20.02 50.56
N SER A 27 -35.14 -20.89 50.44
CA SER A 27 -33.81 -20.67 51.02
C SER A 27 -32.95 -19.85 50.06
N ASN A 28 -33.02 -18.53 50.16
CA ASN A 28 -32.11 -17.63 49.44
C ASN A 28 -30.68 -17.85 49.95
N ALA A 29 -29.76 -18.19 49.05
CA ALA A 29 -28.33 -18.19 49.33
C ALA A 29 -27.79 -16.77 49.07
N PHE A 30 -27.62 -16.00 50.13
CA PHE A 30 -26.97 -14.69 50.07
C PHE A 30 -25.47 -14.86 49.79
N ALA A 31 -24.90 -14.01 48.94
CA ALA A 31 -23.44 -13.84 48.91
C ALA A 31 -23.00 -13.24 50.25
N ALA A 32 -21.93 -13.77 50.84
CA ALA A 32 -21.42 -13.26 52.11
C ALA A 32 -20.34 -12.19 51.86
N SER A 33 -20.24 -11.22 52.78
CA SER A 33 -19.11 -10.30 52.76
C SER A 33 -17.82 -11.03 53.15
N CYS A 34 -16.74 -10.72 52.44
CA CYS A 34 -15.38 -11.17 52.72
C CYS A 34 -14.59 -10.21 53.62
N ASP A 35 -15.25 -9.22 54.24
CA ASP A 35 -14.64 -8.27 55.17
C ASP A 35 -13.81 -8.98 56.26
N GLY A 36 -12.53 -8.63 56.36
CA GLY A 36 -11.61 -9.21 57.33
C GLY A 36 -10.96 -10.54 56.92
N ILE A 37 -11.23 -11.06 55.72
CA ILE A 37 -10.47 -12.18 55.12
C ILE A 37 -9.25 -11.61 54.39
N ASN A 38 -8.05 -12.16 54.63
CA ASN A 38 -6.83 -11.74 53.92
C ASN A 38 -6.91 -12.00 52.40
N THR A 39 -6.34 -11.11 51.59
CA THR A 39 -6.25 -11.28 50.12
C THR A 39 -4.89 -11.86 49.69
N TYR A 40 -4.88 -12.80 48.74
CA TYR A 40 -3.63 -13.30 48.14
C TYR A 40 -2.78 -12.14 47.56
N PRO A 41 -1.45 -12.11 47.78
CA PRO A 41 -0.57 -13.13 48.36
C PRO A 41 -0.36 -13.04 49.89
N SER A 42 -1.14 -12.24 50.63
CA SER A 42 -0.94 -12.00 52.07
C SER A 42 -1.47 -13.16 52.94
N PHE A 43 -0.76 -14.28 52.93
CA PHE A 43 -1.03 -15.47 53.74
C PHE A 43 -1.37 -15.21 55.22
N PRO A 44 -2.44 -15.84 55.77
CA PRO A 44 -2.84 -15.68 57.18
C PRO A 44 -1.77 -16.08 58.21
N GLN A 45 -0.89 -17.04 57.87
CA GLN A 45 0.14 -17.55 58.75
C GLN A 45 1.51 -17.03 58.34
N VAL A 46 2.31 -16.64 59.33
CA VAL A 46 3.65 -16.07 59.13
C VAL A 46 4.77 -17.11 59.29
N ASP A 47 5.91 -16.81 58.67
CA ASP A 47 7.17 -17.51 58.91
C ASP A 47 7.79 -17.14 60.27
N TRP A 48 8.98 -17.68 60.57
CA TRP A 48 9.73 -17.39 61.80
C TRP A 48 10.30 -15.96 61.87
N GLN A 49 10.23 -15.19 60.78
CA GLN A 49 10.68 -13.80 60.65
C GLN A 49 9.50 -12.81 60.72
N GLY A 50 8.26 -13.30 60.66
CA GLY A 50 7.03 -12.51 60.73
C GLY A 50 6.39 -12.20 59.37
N ASN A 51 6.87 -12.78 58.26
CA ASN A 51 6.32 -12.53 56.92
C ASN A 51 5.21 -13.54 56.58
N PRO A 52 4.11 -13.14 55.93
CA PRO A 52 3.11 -14.07 55.37
C PRO A 52 3.74 -15.18 54.52
N SER A 53 3.40 -16.45 54.81
CA SER A 53 4.03 -17.61 54.14
C SER A 53 3.12 -18.79 53.81
N HIS A 54 2.05 -19.04 54.57
CA HIS A 54 1.16 -20.19 54.34
C HIS A 54 -0.26 -20.00 54.93
N ALA A 55 -1.15 -20.93 54.61
CA ALA A 55 -2.45 -21.12 55.24
C ALA A 55 -2.51 -22.52 55.88
N ASN A 56 -3.12 -22.62 57.06
CA ASN A 56 -3.37 -23.86 57.79
C ASN A 56 -4.83 -24.32 57.63
N ALA A 57 -5.11 -25.57 58.06
CA ALA A 57 -6.45 -26.16 57.94
C ALA A 57 -7.54 -25.30 58.61
N GLY A 58 -8.45 -24.75 57.81
CA GLY A 58 -9.55 -23.89 58.24
C GLY A 58 -9.35 -22.40 57.98
N ASP A 59 -8.13 -21.95 57.64
CA ASP A 59 -7.85 -20.54 57.31
C ASP A 59 -8.57 -20.12 56.01
N LEU A 60 -8.98 -18.85 55.96
CA LEU A 60 -9.64 -18.24 54.81
C LEU A 60 -8.70 -17.27 54.07
N MET A 61 -8.79 -17.24 52.74
CA MET A 61 -8.13 -16.23 51.89
C MET A 61 -9.03 -15.83 50.70
N GLN A 62 -9.00 -14.57 50.32
CA GLN A 62 -9.63 -14.04 49.11
C GLN A 62 -8.69 -14.16 47.88
N HIS A 63 -9.24 -14.58 46.75
CA HIS A 63 -8.62 -14.48 45.44
C HIS A 63 -9.72 -14.29 44.37
N GLU A 64 -9.48 -13.44 43.38
CA GLU A 64 -10.41 -13.21 42.24
C GLU A 64 -11.89 -13.03 42.65
N GLY A 65 -12.14 -12.18 43.65
CA GLY A 65 -13.50 -11.87 44.14
C GLY A 65 -14.20 -13.02 44.90
N SER A 66 -13.48 -14.09 45.25
CA SER A 66 -14.03 -15.24 45.99
C SER A 66 -13.22 -15.58 47.24
N ALA A 67 -13.91 -16.03 48.29
CA ALA A 67 -13.30 -16.55 49.51
C ALA A 67 -13.10 -18.07 49.42
N TYR A 68 -11.89 -18.51 49.73
CA TYR A 68 -11.49 -19.92 49.76
C TYR A 68 -10.98 -20.30 51.15
N LYS A 69 -11.21 -21.55 51.54
CA LYS A 69 -10.78 -22.15 52.79
C LYS A 69 -9.70 -23.21 52.56
N ALA A 70 -8.58 -23.11 53.25
CA ALA A 70 -7.53 -24.13 53.19
C ALA A 70 -7.99 -25.42 53.91
N LYS A 71 -7.95 -26.57 53.23
CA LYS A 71 -8.35 -27.88 53.79
C LYS A 71 -7.26 -28.50 54.66
N TRP A 72 -6.01 -28.17 54.40
CA TRP A 72 -4.79 -28.55 55.11
C TRP A 72 -3.71 -27.48 54.85
N TYR A 73 -2.49 -27.67 55.38
CA TYR A 73 -1.36 -26.77 55.13
C TYR A 73 -1.16 -26.54 53.62
N THR A 74 -1.15 -25.29 53.18
CA THR A 74 -0.87 -24.92 51.79
C THR A 74 -0.20 -23.54 51.67
N ASN A 75 0.58 -23.37 50.62
CA ASN A 75 1.15 -22.09 50.17
C ASN A 75 0.91 -21.85 48.67
N SER A 76 -0.03 -22.57 48.06
CA SER A 76 -0.48 -22.33 46.67
C SER A 76 -1.52 -21.21 46.58
N ILE A 77 -1.83 -20.79 45.36
CA ILE A 77 -2.82 -19.75 45.08
C ILE A 77 -4.23 -20.27 45.44
N PRO A 78 -5.09 -19.47 46.11
CA PRO A 78 -6.43 -19.93 46.45
C PRO A 78 -7.25 -20.33 45.22
N GLY A 79 -7.81 -21.54 45.26
CA GLY A 79 -8.56 -22.10 44.15
C GLY A 79 -7.73 -22.79 43.06
N SER A 80 -6.40 -22.61 43.00
CA SER A 80 -5.58 -23.18 41.91
C SER A 80 -5.37 -24.70 42.01
N ASP A 81 -5.66 -25.31 43.16
CA ASP A 81 -5.52 -26.76 43.36
C ASP A 81 -6.49 -27.33 44.42
N GLY A 82 -6.43 -28.65 44.60
CA GLY A 82 -7.31 -29.40 45.50
C GLY A 82 -7.12 -29.15 47.00
N SER A 83 -6.11 -28.38 47.45
CA SER A 83 -5.91 -27.99 48.85
C SER A 83 -6.87 -26.90 49.33
N TRP A 84 -7.47 -26.14 48.41
CA TRP A 84 -8.46 -25.11 48.71
C TRP A 84 -9.89 -25.64 48.49
N GLY A 85 -10.82 -25.26 49.36
CA GLY A 85 -12.26 -25.34 49.12
C GLY A 85 -12.81 -23.95 48.83
N PHE A 86 -13.68 -23.81 47.84
CA PHE A 86 -14.46 -22.58 47.65
C PHE A 86 -15.50 -22.45 48.77
N GLU A 87 -15.60 -21.27 49.39
CA GLU A 87 -16.55 -21.00 50.47
C GLU A 87 -17.72 -20.11 49.98
N HIS A 88 -17.44 -18.98 49.31
CA HIS A 88 -18.44 -18.08 48.70
C HIS A 88 -17.80 -17.05 47.76
N VAL A 89 -18.61 -16.42 46.90
CA VAL A 89 -18.25 -15.19 46.17
C VAL A 89 -18.43 -13.99 47.11
N CYS A 90 -17.52 -13.03 47.05
CA CYS A 90 -17.57 -11.78 47.81
C CYS A 90 -18.52 -10.78 47.12
N GLY A 91 -19.48 -10.20 47.86
CA GLY A 91 -20.41 -9.22 47.29
C GLY A 91 -20.98 -8.24 48.32
N ASN A 92 -21.34 -7.04 47.84
CA ASN A 92 -22.03 -6.00 48.61
C ASN A 92 -23.50 -5.91 48.17
N GLU A 93 -24.43 -5.76 49.11
CA GLU A 93 -25.87 -5.64 48.82
C GLU A 93 -26.28 -4.22 48.40
N THR A 94 -27.23 -4.07 47.47
CA THR A 94 -28.59 -3.57 47.82
C THR A 94 -29.62 -3.71 46.67
N ASP A 95 -30.54 -4.67 46.86
CA ASP A 95 -31.95 -4.76 46.44
C ASP A 95 -32.42 -4.75 44.94
N PRO A 96 -33.48 -5.52 44.54
CA PRO A 96 -33.82 -5.78 43.12
C PRO A 96 -35.27 -5.45 42.68
N THR A 97 -35.56 -5.61 41.37
CA THR A 97 -36.89 -6.05 40.84
C THR A 97 -36.75 -6.85 39.53
N ASP A 98 -37.77 -7.65 39.21
CA ASP A 98 -37.86 -8.72 38.18
C ASP A 98 -39.35 -8.91 37.80
N PRO A 99 -39.81 -9.50 36.67
CA PRO A 99 -39.09 -10.04 35.48
C PRO A 99 -39.57 -9.50 34.10
N THR A 100 -38.68 -9.57 33.08
CA THR A 100 -39.02 -10.06 31.72
C THR A 100 -37.77 -10.56 31.00
N ASP A 101 -37.69 -11.87 30.75
CA ASP A 101 -36.68 -12.52 29.89
C ASP A 101 -36.96 -12.22 28.41
N PRO A 102 -35.96 -11.74 27.65
CA PRO A 102 -35.53 -12.54 26.50
C PRO A 102 -34.01 -12.53 26.25
N THR A 103 -33.32 -13.54 26.79
CA THR A 103 -32.11 -14.18 26.24
C THR A 103 -31.04 -13.25 25.64
N THR A 104 -30.29 -12.54 26.48
CA THR A 104 -29.00 -11.95 26.08
C THR A 104 -27.89 -12.99 26.27
N PRO A 105 -27.12 -13.36 25.22
CA PRO A 105 -25.95 -14.22 25.38
C PRO A 105 -24.85 -13.55 26.21
N THR A 106 -24.21 -14.31 27.09
CA THR A 106 -22.91 -13.92 27.67
C THR A 106 -21.80 -14.11 26.65
N GLU A 107 -21.00 -13.08 26.38
CA GLU A 107 -19.56 -13.25 26.14
C GLU A 107 -18.81 -11.90 26.14
N PRO A 108 -17.75 -11.75 26.96
CA PRO A 108 -16.70 -10.77 26.72
C PRO A 108 -15.67 -11.39 25.76
N THR A 109 -15.93 -11.31 24.46
CA THR A 109 -14.94 -11.68 23.42
C THR A 109 -13.74 -10.74 23.47
N ASP A 110 -12.53 -11.22 23.16
CA ASP A 110 -11.42 -10.30 22.82
C ASP A 110 -11.80 -9.57 21.51
N PRO A 111 -12.02 -8.25 21.53
CA PRO A 111 -12.51 -7.52 20.36
C PRO A 111 -11.50 -7.50 19.21
N LYS A 112 -10.24 -7.89 19.44
CA LYS A 112 -9.19 -7.98 18.40
C LYS A 112 -9.45 -9.07 17.36
N LEU A 113 -10.26 -10.08 17.68
CA LEU A 113 -10.42 -11.27 16.83
C LEU A 113 -11.59 -11.21 15.83
N GLY A 114 -12.41 -10.15 15.87
CA GLY A 114 -13.60 -10.03 15.04
C GLY A 114 -14.61 -11.16 15.27
N VAL A 115 -15.65 -11.22 14.43
CA VAL A 115 -16.76 -12.19 14.62
C VAL A 115 -16.34 -13.62 14.24
N LEU A 116 -15.45 -13.80 13.26
CA LEU A 116 -15.11 -15.12 12.72
C LEU A 116 -14.07 -15.89 13.54
N CYS A 117 -13.21 -15.20 14.28
CA CYS A 117 -12.18 -15.81 15.12
C CYS A 117 -12.37 -15.60 16.62
N LYS A 118 -13.52 -15.06 17.06
CA LYS A 118 -13.81 -14.75 18.48
C LYS A 118 -13.55 -15.92 19.46
N ASP A 119 -13.65 -17.16 18.96
CA ASP A 119 -13.51 -18.41 19.69
C ASP A 119 -12.10 -19.05 19.59
N TYR A 120 -11.14 -18.36 18.96
CA TYR A 120 -9.78 -18.86 18.72
C TYR A 120 -8.75 -18.14 19.60
N THR A 121 -7.58 -18.74 19.77
CA THR A 121 -6.52 -18.18 20.62
C THR A 121 -5.50 -17.41 19.78
N LEU A 122 -5.22 -16.15 20.15
CA LEU A 122 -4.11 -15.36 19.60
C LEU A 122 -2.76 -16.00 19.97
N TRP A 123 -1.90 -16.22 18.97
CA TRP A 123 -0.58 -16.82 19.17
C TRP A 123 0.41 -15.83 19.79
N ALA A 124 1.15 -16.31 20.81
CA ALA A 124 2.28 -15.59 21.38
C ALA A 124 3.62 -16.28 21.00
N PRO A 125 4.71 -15.52 20.76
CA PRO A 125 6.03 -16.10 20.53
C PRO A 125 6.45 -17.12 21.59
N GLY A 126 6.93 -18.28 21.15
CA GLY A 126 7.30 -19.40 22.03
C GLY A 126 6.14 -20.34 22.41
N SER A 127 4.91 -20.07 21.95
CA SER A 127 3.80 -21.02 22.10
C SER A 127 4.04 -22.32 21.31
N VAL A 128 3.65 -23.46 21.88
CA VAL A 128 3.63 -24.76 21.20
C VAL A 128 2.19 -25.16 20.93
N ALA A 129 1.84 -25.32 19.66
CA ALA A 129 0.55 -25.82 19.21
C ALA A 129 0.62 -27.33 18.96
N LYS A 130 -0.47 -28.05 19.24
CA LYS A 130 -0.63 -29.49 19.00
C LYS A 130 -1.45 -29.74 17.74
N ALA A 131 -1.41 -30.98 17.24
CA ALA A 131 -2.22 -31.41 16.10
C ALA A 131 -3.73 -31.10 16.33
N GLY A 132 -4.28 -30.17 15.54
CA GLY A 132 -5.67 -29.74 15.61
C GLY A 132 -5.91 -28.42 16.37
N ASP A 133 -4.92 -27.85 17.06
CA ASP A 133 -5.07 -26.55 17.71
C ASP A 133 -5.21 -25.44 16.66
N ILE A 134 -6.19 -24.55 16.83
CA ILE A 134 -6.41 -23.37 15.97
C ILE A 134 -5.87 -22.13 16.67
N LEU A 135 -4.82 -21.53 16.10
CA LEU A 135 -4.24 -20.28 16.60
C LEU A 135 -4.31 -19.18 15.54
N VAL A 136 -4.55 -17.96 15.98
CA VAL A 136 -4.59 -16.75 15.15
C VAL A 136 -3.23 -16.06 15.21
N ASN A 137 -2.60 -15.81 14.06
CA ASN A 137 -1.36 -15.03 14.02
C ASN A 137 -1.64 -13.52 14.21
N ASP A 138 -0.59 -12.72 14.34
CA ASP A 138 -0.71 -11.27 14.43
C ASP A 138 -1.29 -10.60 13.18
N GLU A 139 -1.34 -11.27 12.01
CA GLU A 139 -2.02 -10.78 10.79
C GLU A 139 -3.55 -11.01 10.83
N TYR A 140 -4.09 -11.46 11.98
CA TYR A 140 -5.49 -11.86 12.15
C TYR A 140 -5.93 -12.94 11.15
N ILE A 141 -5.06 -13.94 10.94
CA ILE A 141 -5.33 -15.15 10.17
C ILE A 141 -5.30 -16.35 11.11
N ALA A 142 -6.37 -17.14 11.12
CA ALA A 142 -6.46 -18.40 11.85
C ALA A 142 -5.79 -19.55 11.08
N TYR A 143 -4.99 -20.36 11.75
CA TYR A 143 -4.42 -21.60 11.22
C TYR A 143 -4.60 -22.76 12.20
N THR A 144 -4.92 -23.94 11.66
CA THR A 144 -4.90 -25.21 12.38
C THR A 144 -3.53 -25.85 12.26
N ALA A 145 -2.88 -26.19 13.38
CA ALA A 145 -1.64 -26.95 13.37
C ALA A 145 -1.87 -28.40 12.89
N LYS A 146 -1.05 -28.90 11.95
CA LYS A 146 -1.16 -30.27 11.40
C LYS A 146 -0.60 -31.32 12.35
N TRP A 147 0.45 -30.95 13.08
CA TRP A 147 1.16 -31.75 14.08
C TRP A 147 1.72 -30.82 15.16
N GLU A 148 2.43 -31.36 16.16
CA GLU A 148 3.03 -30.53 17.20
C GLU A 148 4.11 -29.60 16.62
N THR A 149 3.97 -28.29 16.83
CA THR A 149 4.84 -27.26 16.25
C THR A 149 4.99 -26.06 17.20
N SER A 150 6.14 -25.39 17.14
CA SER A 150 6.44 -24.18 17.90
C SER A 150 6.71 -22.96 17.00
N SER A 151 6.36 -23.04 15.71
CA SER A 151 6.52 -21.95 14.76
C SER A 151 5.34 -20.97 14.81
N ARG A 152 5.45 -19.86 14.05
CA ARG A 152 4.37 -18.85 13.94
C ARG A 152 3.25 -19.42 13.06
N PRO A 153 1.96 -19.22 13.39
CA PRO A 153 0.87 -19.73 12.56
C PRO A 153 0.98 -19.20 11.13
N GLY A 154 1.13 -20.13 10.19
CA GLY A 154 1.31 -19.86 8.76
C GLY A 154 2.74 -19.67 8.26
N SER A 155 3.78 -19.74 9.10
CA SER A 155 5.17 -19.50 8.65
C SER A 155 5.81 -20.64 7.87
N ASP A 156 5.25 -21.85 7.93
CA ASP A 156 5.83 -23.06 7.33
C ASP A 156 4.75 -24.10 6.95
N ASP A 157 5.20 -25.29 6.53
CA ASP A 157 4.32 -26.39 6.14
C ASP A 157 3.65 -27.11 7.33
N THR A 158 3.96 -26.78 8.59
CA THR A 158 3.33 -27.41 9.77
C THR A 158 1.89 -26.92 10.00
N TRP A 159 1.48 -25.86 9.29
CA TRP A 159 0.17 -25.22 9.43
C TRP A 159 -0.78 -25.47 8.25
N ASN A 160 -2.07 -25.59 8.53
CA ASN A 160 -3.17 -25.45 7.57
C ASN A 160 -3.86 -24.10 7.82
N TRP A 161 -4.06 -23.32 6.76
CA TRP A 161 -4.87 -22.09 6.83
C TRP A 161 -6.34 -22.42 7.10
N THR A 162 -6.96 -21.70 8.02
CA THR A 162 -8.36 -21.86 8.41
C THR A 162 -9.24 -20.74 7.83
N VAL A 163 -9.04 -19.48 8.25
CA VAL A 163 -9.84 -18.32 7.79
C VAL A 163 -9.10 -17.00 8.10
N ASN A 164 -9.33 -15.95 7.30
CA ASN A 164 -8.99 -14.57 7.71
C ASN A 164 -10.10 -14.05 8.63
N CYS A 165 -9.75 -13.45 9.76
CA CYS A 165 -10.74 -13.12 10.81
C CYS A 165 -11.69 -11.97 10.42
N ASP A 166 -11.32 -11.20 9.40
CA ASP A 166 -12.13 -10.19 8.71
C ASP A 166 -13.12 -10.76 7.66
N GLY A 167 -12.98 -12.03 7.25
CA GLY A 167 -13.82 -12.69 6.26
C GLY A 167 -13.36 -12.59 4.80
N THR A 168 -12.17 -12.04 4.54
CA THR A 168 -11.54 -12.08 3.20
C THR A 168 -11.19 -13.51 2.77
N GLU A 169 -11.06 -13.74 1.45
CA GLU A 169 -10.92 -15.08 0.89
C GLU A 169 -9.58 -15.77 1.24
N GLN A 170 -9.59 -17.10 1.32
CA GLN A 170 -8.40 -17.88 1.63
C GLN A 170 -7.29 -17.64 0.61
N GLY A 171 -6.13 -17.17 1.10
CA GLY A 171 -4.98 -16.88 0.27
C GLY A 171 -5.03 -15.53 -0.44
N THR A 172 -5.99 -14.64 -0.13
CA THR A 172 -5.89 -13.21 -0.41
C THR A 172 -5.29 -12.46 0.78
N ALA A 173 -4.94 -11.19 0.57
CA ALA A 173 -4.51 -10.29 1.66
C ALA A 173 -5.66 -10.09 2.68
N PRO A 174 -5.41 -10.20 4.00
CA PRO A 174 -6.32 -9.72 5.04
C PRO A 174 -6.55 -8.21 4.95
N LEU A 175 -7.64 -7.73 5.55
CA LEU A 175 -7.94 -6.30 5.66
C LEU A 175 -6.81 -5.56 6.38
N LEU A 176 -6.43 -6.00 7.59
CA LEU A 176 -5.32 -5.40 8.35
C LEU A 176 -3.95 -5.99 7.95
N SER A 177 -3.61 -5.83 6.69
CA SER A 177 -2.31 -6.18 6.13
C SER A 177 -1.56 -4.95 5.62
N LEU A 178 -0.25 -5.07 5.40
CA LEU A 178 0.57 -3.98 4.85
C LEU A 178 0.00 -3.54 3.50
N PRO A 179 -0.38 -2.26 3.32
CA PRO A 179 -0.87 -1.78 2.04
C PRO A 179 0.14 -1.97 0.92
N ASN A 180 -0.34 -2.47 -0.21
CA ASN A 180 0.40 -2.56 -1.46
C ASN A 180 -0.42 -1.81 -2.52
N ALA A 181 -0.54 -0.50 -2.33
CA ALA A 181 -1.40 0.37 -3.13
C ALA A 181 -0.95 0.40 -4.59
N LYS A 182 -1.88 0.15 -5.51
CA LYS A 182 -1.63 0.13 -6.96
C LYS A 182 -1.36 1.52 -7.53
N ASP A 183 -1.98 2.52 -6.93
CA ASP A 183 -2.01 3.93 -7.28
C ASP A 183 -1.76 4.76 -6.00
N PRO A 184 -1.14 5.95 -6.06
CA PRO A 184 -0.93 6.78 -4.88
C PRO A 184 -2.22 7.32 -4.27
N VAL A 185 -2.19 7.71 -2.99
CA VAL A 185 -3.30 8.46 -2.39
C VAL A 185 -3.40 9.85 -3.02
N SER A 186 -4.59 10.23 -3.48
CA SER A 186 -4.84 11.56 -4.06
C SER A 186 -4.53 12.68 -3.06
N LEU A 187 -3.56 13.53 -3.40
CA LEU A 187 -3.11 14.67 -2.58
C LEU A 187 -3.94 15.95 -2.81
N LYS A 188 -5.04 15.84 -3.56
CA LYS A 188 -5.90 16.96 -3.95
C LYS A 188 -6.85 17.35 -2.82
N MET A 189 -6.44 18.35 -2.03
CA MET A 189 -7.21 18.85 -0.89
C MET A 189 -7.98 20.15 -1.22
N PRO A 190 -9.31 20.21 -0.97
CA PRO A 190 -10.07 21.46 -1.08
C PRO A 190 -9.45 22.60 -0.26
N GLY A 191 -9.27 23.76 -0.89
CA GLY A 191 -8.64 24.95 -0.29
C GLY A 191 -7.12 25.02 -0.42
N TRP A 192 -6.45 23.92 -0.80
CA TRP A 192 -5.00 23.84 -0.98
C TRP A 192 -4.61 23.92 -2.47
N PRO A 193 -3.38 24.37 -2.81
CA PRO A 193 -2.91 24.45 -4.18
C PRO A 193 -2.55 23.06 -4.77
N SER A 194 -2.21 23.05 -6.06
CA SER A 194 -1.70 21.87 -6.77
C SER A 194 -0.27 21.47 -6.41
N ASP A 195 0.41 22.27 -5.60
CA ASP A 195 1.84 22.15 -5.36
C ASP A 195 2.06 21.97 -3.85
N PHE A 196 3.09 21.22 -3.47
CA PHE A 196 3.35 20.88 -2.08
C PHE A 196 3.60 22.16 -1.25
N VAL A 197 2.84 22.36 -0.17
CA VAL A 197 2.95 23.57 0.66
C VAL A 197 4.00 23.38 1.74
N VAL A 198 4.93 24.32 1.86
CA VAL A 198 5.84 24.41 3.01
C VAL A 198 5.70 25.77 3.66
N ALA A 199 5.41 25.79 4.97
CA ALA A 199 5.17 27.02 5.71
C ALA A 199 5.78 27.01 7.12
N SER A 200 6.27 28.18 7.55
CA SER A 200 6.47 28.56 8.96
C SER A 200 5.34 29.48 9.44
N PRO A 201 5.19 29.75 10.76
CA PRO A 201 4.01 30.44 11.30
C PRO A 201 3.74 31.86 10.77
N THR A 202 4.75 32.58 10.26
CA THR A 202 4.58 33.91 9.63
C THR A 202 4.55 33.90 8.09
N SER A 203 4.70 32.72 7.47
CA SER A 203 4.71 32.57 6.00
C SER A 203 3.30 32.30 5.42
N THR A 204 3.15 32.47 4.11
CA THR A 204 1.87 32.24 3.43
C THR A 204 1.54 30.74 3.34
N ALA A 205 0.42 30.34 3.94
CA ALA A 205 -0.20 29.02 3.79
C ALA A 205 -1.71 29.15 3.51
N PRO A 206 -2.38 28.11 3.00
CA PRO A 206 -3.83 28.00 3.05
C PRO A 206 -4.37 28.15 4.48
N ALA A 207 -5.58 28.66 4.62
CA ALA A 207 -6.19 28.91 5.93
C ALA A 207 -6.40 27.59 6.68
N HIS A 208 -5.79 27.48 7.86
CA HIS A 208 -5.91 26.32 8.74
C HIS A 208 -6.01 26.74 10.22
N LEU A 209 -6.55 25.85 11.05
CA LEU A 209 -6.73 26.04 12.48
C LEU A 209 -6.56 24.70 13.21
N THR A 210 -5.76 24.68 14.28
CA THR A 210 -5.79 23.59 15.25
C THR A 210 -6.92 23.83 16.25
N VAL A 211 -7.69 22.79 16.53
CA VAL A 211 -8.69 22.75 17.61
C VAL A 211 -8.20 21.73 18.61
N ASP A 212 -7.69 22.22 19.75
CA ASP A 212 -7.41 21.38 20.91
C ASP A 212 -8.73 20.82 21.45
N LEU A 213 -8.81 19.49 21.50
CA LEU A 213 -9.90 18.73 22.08
C LEU A 213 -9.49 18.16 23.44
N ILE A 214 -10.48 17.72 24.20
CA ILE A 214 -10.34 17.01 25.47
C ILE A 214 -9.38 15.81 25.39
N ASN A 215 -8.56 15.67 26.43
CA ASN A 215 -7.56 14.61 26.58
C ASN A 215 -8.12 13.44 27.41
N SER A 216 -7.52 12.26 27.25
CA SER A 216 -7.94 10.97 27.84
C SER A 216 -8.19 11.02 29.35
N ALA A 217 -7.34 11.72 30.09
CA ALA A 217 -7.43 11.84 31.55
C ALA A 217 -8.72 12.54 32.05
N ASP A 218 -9.38 13.33 31.20
CA ASP A 218 -10.59 14.10 31.53
C ASP A 218 -11.84 13.60 30.80
N LEU A 219 -11.71 12.61 29.91
CA LEU A 219 -12.75 12.22 28.94
C LEU A 219 -14.05 11.71 29.58
N THR A 220 -13.97 11.14 30.78
CA THR A 220 -15.11 10.61 31.54
C THR A 220 -15.82 11.67 32.41
N ASP A 221 -15.28 12.89 32.54
CA ASP A 221 -15.98 14.02 33.16
C ASP A 221 -16.95 14.62 32.14
N VAL A 222 -18.23 14.22 32.23
CA VAL A 222 -19.32 14.72 31.36
C VAL A 222 -19.41 16.25 31.32
N THR A 223 -19.00 16.96 32.37
CA THR A 223 -19.01 18.43 32.38
C THR A 223 -17.88 18.97 31.50
N LYS A 224 -16.67 18.40 31.59
CA LYS A 224 -15.56 18.78 30.71
C LYS A 224 -15.84 18.42 29.26
N LEU A 225 -16.35 17.20 29.01
CA LEU A 225 -16.73 16.74 27.69
C LEU A 225 -17.83 17.60 27.04
N THR A 226 -18.82 18.07 27.83
CA THR A 226 -19.83 19.01 27.32
C THR A 226 -19.20 20.35 26.93
N ASN A 227 -18.27 20.88 27.75
CA ASN A 227 -17.56 22.12 27.43
C ASN A 227 -16.64 21.98 26.20
N ASP A 228 -16.04 20.81 26.00
CA ASP A 228 -15.26 20.47 24.81
C ASP A 228 -16.12 20.50 23.54
N PHE A 229 -17.23 19.77 23.53
CA PHE A 229 -18.16 19.81 22.39
C PHE A 229 -18.72 21.22 22.14
N VAL A 230 -18.96 22.03 23.18
CA VAL A 230 -19.34 23.45 23.02
C VAL A 230 -18.23 24.24 22.30
N ALA A 231 -16.96 24.00 22.60
CA ALA A 231 -15.83 24.63 21.91
C ALA A 231 -15.72 24.14 20.45
N ALA A 232 -15.76 22.82 20.22
CA ALA A 232 -15.69 22.21 18.89
C ALA A 232 -16.82 22.70 17.97
N ILE A 233 -18.08 22.70 18.45
CA ILE A 233 -19.25 23.25 17.74
C ILE A 233 -19.07 24.74 17.41
N THR A 234 -18.50 25.51 18.36
CA THR A 234 -18.27 26.96 18.19
C THR A 234 -17.20 27.24 17.13
N GLN A 235 -16.14 26.43 17.06
CA GLN A 235 -15.09 26.54 16.03
C GLN A 235 -15.59 26.08 14.65
N ALA A 236 -16.24 24.91 14.58
CA ALA A 236 -16.79 24.35 13.34
C ALA A 236 -17.75 25.35 12.66
N ALA A 237 -18.67 25.93 13.43
CA ALA A 237 -19.63 26.93 12.95
C ALA A 237 -19.00 28.27 12.49
N GLN A 238 -17.69 28.46 12.67
CA GLN A 238 -16.93 29.65 12.26
C GLN A 238 -15.84 29.36 11.21
N ALA A 239 -15.49 28.09 10.97
CA ALA A 239 -14.36 27.71 10.12
C ALA A 239 -14.49 28.17 8.65
N GLY A 240 -15.71 28.17 8.10
CA GLY A 240 -15.95 28.57 6.71
C GLY A 240 -15.33 27.58 5.71
N THR A 241 -14.14 27.91 5.20
CA THR A 241 -13.30 27.04 4.34
C THR A 241 -11.89 26.80 4.93
N THR A 242 -11.72 27.04 6.23
CA THR A 242 -10.46 26.86 6.96
C THR A 242 -10.27 25.38 7.29
N SER A 243 -9.13 24.77 6.94
CA SER A 243 -8.85 23.37 7.30
C SER A 243 -8.67 23.20 8.81
N ILE A 244 -9.33 22.20 9.41
CA ILE A 244 -9.37 21.97 10.86
C ILE A 244 -8.48 20.77 11.22
N MET A 245 -7.56 20.95 12.17
CA MET A 245 -6.76 19.87 12.75
C MET A 245 -7.24 19.59 14.17
N LEU A 246 -7.79 18.40 14.42
CA LEU A 246 -8.31 17.96 15.70
C LEU A 246 -7.18 17.38 16.55
N GLN A 247 -6.80 18.04 17.65
CA GLN A 247 -5.65 17.65 18.47
C GLN A 247 -6.07 17.14 19.85
N SER A 248 -5.68 15.91 20.20
CA SER A 248 -5.93 15.29 21.51
C SER A 248 -4.92 14.16 21.74
N ASP A 249 -4.57 13.88 23.00
CA ASP A 249 -3.75 12.73 23.38
C ASP A 249 -4.50 11.38 23.30
N VAL A 250 -5.83 11.40 23.12
CA VAL A 250 -6.67 10.20 23.19
C VAL A 250 -6.23 9.14 22.19
N LEU A 251 -6.09 9.48 20.90
CA LEU A 251 -5.76 8.49 19.86
C LEU A 251 -4.39 7.84 20.07
N ASP A 252 -3.39 8.65 20.42
CA ASP A 252 -2.04 8.15 20.72
C ASP A 252 -2.06 7.22 21.94
N ASN A 253 -2.77 7.60 23.01
CA ASN A 253 -2.88 6.82 24.24
C ASN A 253 -3.66 5.50 24.08
N ILE A 254 -4.66 5.42 23.19
CA ILE A 254 -5.52 4.24 23.01
C ILE A 254 -5.15 3.34 21.84
N THR A 255 -4.05 3.60 21.14
CA THR A 255 -3.65 2.87 19.92
C THR A 255 -3.51 1.34 20.11
N LEU A 256 -3.19 0.86 21.32
CA LEU A 256 -3.00 -0.58 21.59
C LEU A 256 -4.26 -1.32 22.09
N ASP A 257 -5.27 -0.60 22.59
CA ASP A 257 -6.47 -1.16 23.24
C ASP A 257 -7.80 -0.68 22.63
N LYS A 258 -7.76 0.29 21.70
CA LYS A 258 -8.91 0.96 21.07
C LYS A 258 -9.90 1.58 22.06
N GLY A 259 -9.42 1.99 23.24
CA GLY A 259 -10.16 2.78 24.22
C GLY A 259 -10.83 1.98 25.33
N LEU A 260 -10.62 0.66 25.39
CA LEU A 260 -11.15 -0.21 26.45
C LEU A 260 -10.78 0.26 27.87
N SER A 261 -9.58 0.82 28.04
CA SER A 261 -9.09 1.38 29.30
C SER A 261 -9.78 2.68 29.74
N LEU A 262 -10.42 3.42 28.83
CA LEU A 262 -11.18 4.63 29.15
C LEU A 262 -12.59 4.30 29.69
N GLY A 263 -13.12 3.11 29.34
CA GLY A 263 -14.44 2.67 29.76
C GLY A 263 -15.58 3.46 29.10
N ALA A 264 -16.69 3.62 29.83
CA ALA A 264 -17.87 4.33 29.35
C ALA A 264 -17.68 5.86 29.42
N ILE A 265 -18.06 6.55 28.35
CA ILE A 265 -17.92 8.00 28.15
C ILE A 265 -19.29 8.53 27.74
N SER A 266 -19.85 9.52 28.46
CA SER A 266 -21.23 9.98 28.26
C SER A 266 -21.42 10.90 27.03
N VAL A 267 -21.02 10.40 25.85
CA VAL A 267 -21.00 11.10 24.56
C VAL A 267 -22.36 11.71 24.23
N LYS A 268 -23.44 10.91 24.25
CA LYS A 268 -24.76 11.33 23.76
C LYS A 268 -25.35 12.46 24.59
N GLN A 269 -25.20 12.36 25.92
CA GLN A 269 -25.63 13.40 26.85
C GLN A 269 -24.83 14.69 26.63
N ALA A 270 -23.50 14.60 26.62
CA ALA A 270 -22.63 15.77 26.49
C ALA A 270 -22.80 16.48 25.13
N LEU A 271 -22.95 15.74 24.04
CA LEU A 271 -23.21 16.31 22.71
C LEU A 271 -24.57 17.01 22.66
N THR A 272 -25.60 16.40 23.24
CA THR A 272 -26.96 16.99 23.29
C THR A 272 -26.98 18.28 24.11
N ASP A 273 -26.34 18.29 25.28
CA ASP A 273 -26.23 19.48 26.14
C ASP A 273 -25.36 20.57 25.49
N ALA A 274 -24.32 20.21 24.74
CA ALA A 274 -23.49 21.15 24.00
C ALA A 274 -24.23 21.81 22.82
N LEU A 275 -25.01 21.02 22.06
CA LEU A 275 -25.88 21.53 21.00
C LEU A 275 -26.99 22.43 21.55
N ALA A 276 -27.55 22.12 22.72
CA ALA A 276 -28.50 23.01 23.41
C ALA A 276 -27.83 24.32 23.85
N THR A 277 -26.67 24.24 24.50
CA THR A 277 -25.90 25.39 25.01
C THR A 277 -25.48 26.35 23.89
N THR A 278 -25.12 25.82 22.73
CA THR A 278 -24.71 26.60 21.54
C THR A 278 -25.88 27.06 20.66
N ASN A 279 -27.12 26.69 20.98
CA ASN A 279 -28.33 26.92 20.15
C ASN A 279 -28.22 26.27 18.75
N LYS A 280 -27.66 25.04 18.70
CA LYS A 280 -27.40 24.23 17.50
C LYS A 280 -28.17 22.91 17.46
N SER A 281 -29.15 22.69 18.34
CA SER A 281 -29.99 21.47 18.43
C SER A 281 -30.81 21.08 17.19
N SER A 282 -30.63 21.76 16.06
CA SER A 282 -31.22 21.40 14.75
C SER A 282 -30.17 21.41 13.63
N SER A 283 -28.88 21.32 13.96
CA SER A 283 -27.76 21.23 13.01
C SER A 283 -27.22 19.82 12.84
N ILE A 284 -27.55 18.91 13.75
CA ILE A 284 -27.25 17.46 13.72
C ILE A 284 -28.59 16.75 13.99
N ASP A 285 -28.88 15.63 13.33
CA ASP A 285 -30.12 14.89 13.59
C ASP A 285 -30.01 14.12 14.92
N VAL A 286 -31.12 14.00 15.64
CA VAL A 286 -31.19 13.17 16.85
C VAL A 286 -30.90 11.71 16.50
N ALA A 287 -31.30 11.24 15.32
CA ALA A 287 -31.00 9.90 14.84
C ALA A 287 -29.48 9.65 14.68
N ASP A 288 -28.70 10.67 14.29
CA ASP A 288 -27.25 10.55 14.17
C ASP A 288 -26.58 10.48 15.57
N ILE A 289 -27.10 11.23 16.55
CA ILE A 289 -26.64 11.19 17.94
C ILE A 289 -27.00 9.86 18.61
N ASP A 290 -28.23 9.37 18.39
CA ASP A 290 -28.71 8.08 18.91
C ASP A 290 -27.91 6.90 18.34
N ALA A 291 -27.35 7.04 17.12
CA ALA A 291 -26.52 6.03 16.46
C ALA A 291 -25.07 5.93 16.98
N LEU A 292 -24.58 6.93 17.73
CA LEU A 292 -23.26 6.88 18.38
C LEU A 292 -23.21 5.80 19.46
N THR A 293 -22.02 5.56 20.02
CA THR A 293 -21.81 4.82 21.26
C THR A 293 -21.42 5.76 22.42
N ASP A 294 -21.53 5.29 23.66
CA ASP A 294 -21.08 6.03 24.85
C ASP A 294 -19.70 5.50 25.31
N ASP A 295 -18.73 5.59 24.40
CA ASP A 295 -17.35 5.12 24.52
C ASP A 295 -16.39 5.96 23.64
N ALA A 296 -15.13 5.51 23.50
CA ALA A 296 -14.10 6.21 22.73
C ALA A 296 -14.38 6.28 21.21
N MET A 297 -15.07 5.29 20.64
CA MET A 297 -15.51 5.30 19.24
C MET A 297 -16.58 6.38 19.04
N GLY A 298 -17.59 6.39 19.90
CA GLY A 298 -18.65 7.39 19.86
C GLY A 298 -18.13 8.81 20.08
N TRP A 299 -17.15 9.01 20.97
CA TRP A 299 -16.52 10.31 21.18
C TRP A 299 -15.86 10.83 19.90
N ALA A 300 -15.03 10.02 19.25
CA ALA A 300 -14.33 10.44 18.04
C ALA A 300 -15.31 10.62 16.86
N GLN A 301 -16.33 9.76 16.75
CA GLN A 301 -17.41 9.92 15.76
C GLN A 301 -18.27 11.17 16.00
N ALA A 302 -18.47 11.60 17.25
CA ALA A 302 -19.16 12.84 17.58
C ALA A 302 -18.40 14.09 17.06
N GLN A 303 -17.06 14.11 17.18
CA GLN A 303 -16.24 15.20 16.64
C GLN A 303 -16.31 15.23 15.11
N ASN A 304 -16.19 14.07 14.47
CA ASN A 304 -16.41 13.91 13.02
C ASN A 304 -17.78 14.46 12.59
N LEU A 305 -18.85 14.09 13.29
CA LEU A 305 -20.23 14.53 13.03
C LEU A 305 -20.40 16.05 13.23
N ILE A 306 -19.80 16.64 14.26
CA ILE A 306 -19.73 18.09 14.49
C ILE A 306 -19.11 18.80 13.28
N MET A 307 -17.94 18.34 12.83
CA MET A 307 -17.21 18.99 11.72
C MET A 307 -17.98 18.86 10.40
N THR A 308 -18.45 17.67 10.04
CA THR A 308 -19.23 17.43 8.82
C THR A 308 -20.51 18.27 8.78
N ALA A 309 -21.25 18.36 9.89
CA ALA A 309 -22.56 19.03 9.92
C ALA A 309 -22.48 20.57 10.02
N LEU A 310 -21.47 21.10 10.73
CA LEU A 310 -21.36 22.54 11.00
C LEU A 310 -20.32 23.27 10.13
N ALA A 311 -19.35 22.54 9.56
CA ALA A 311 -18.30 23.08 8.70
C ALA A 311 -18.22 22.43 7.29
N PRO A 312 -19.34 22.19 6.55
CA PRO A 312 -19.36 21.40 5.31
C PRO A 312 -18.63 22.00 4.09
N ASN A 313 -17.90 23.11 4.25
CA ASN A 313 -17.01 23.68 3.22
C ASN A 313 -15.54 23.77 3.70
N ALA A 314 -15.27 23.39 4.95
CA ALA A 314 -13.94 23.14 5.46
C ALA A 314 -13.55 21.68 5.20
N THR A 315 -12.25 21.39 5.26
CA THR A 315 -11.74 20.03 5.40
C THR A 315 -11.28 19.82 6.84
N PHE A 316 -11.36 18.60 7.36
CA PHE A 316 -10.89 18.31 8.73
C PHE A 316 -10.08 17.02 8.82
N GLY A 317 -9.20 16.95 9.82
CA GLY A 317 -8.29 15.83 10.00
C GLY A 317 -7.85 15.63 11.44
N TRP A 318 -7.51 14.39 11.80
CA TRP A 318 -7.08 14.05 13.16
C TRP A 318 -5.56 14.15 13.33
N SER A 319 -5.14 14.68 14.47
CA SER A 319 -3.76 14.67 14.93
C SER A 319 -3.34 13.26 15.36
N LEU A 320 -2.13 12.86 14.99
CA LEU A 320 -1.44 11.66 15.50
C LEU A 320 0.04 11.96 15.72
N SER A 321 0.65 11.35 16.73
CA SER A 321 2.08 11.52 17.01
C SER A 321 2.95 10.52 16.24
N ILE A 322 4.02 11.01 15.62
CA ILE A 322 5.14 10.16 15.19
C ILE A 322 5.90 9.74 16.46
N GLY A 323 5.52 8.57 16.99
CA GLY A 323 6.04 8.01 18.24
C GLY A 323 7.47 7.47 18.16
N ASP A 324 7.96 6.94 19.29
CA ASP A 324 9.37 6.62 19.49
C ASP A 324 9.93 5.51 18.58
N PHE A 325 9.09 4.68 17.95
CA PHE A 325 9.51 3.70 16.93
C PHE A 325 10.34 4.35 15.82
N ALA A 326 10.10 5.63 15.51
CA ALA A 326 10.84 6.35 14.48
C ALA A 326 12.34 6.46 14.79
N PHE A 327 12.75 6.31 16.05
CA PHE A 327 14.16 6.27 16.45
C PHE A 327 14.82 4.89 16.30
N ASP A 328 14.04 3.81 16.19
CA ASP A 328 14.54 2.43 16.09
C ASP A 328 15.08 2.08 14.70
N SER A 329 15.81 0.96 14.63
CA SER A 329 16.34 0.40 13.40
C SER A 329 15.36 -0.59 12.78
N HIS A 330 14.74 -0.22 11.65
CA HIS A 330 13.87 -1.10 10.86
C HIS A 330 14.60 -1.70 9.65
N SER A 331 14.29 -2.95 9.33
CA SER A 331 14.83 -3.68 8.18
C SER A 331 14.31 -3.14 6.84
N GLY A 332 13.00 -2.90 6.79
CA GLY A 332 12.21 -2.42 5.65
C GLY A 332 10.74 -2.25 6.04
N LYS A 333 9.84 -2.22 5.05
CA LYS A 333 8.45 -1.78 5.21
C LYS A 333 7.67 -2.60 6.24
N ARG A 334 7.85 -3.93 6.21
CA ARG A 334 7.21 -4.88 7.14
C ARG A 334 7.54 -4.62 8.61
N SER A 335 8.77 -4.17 8.89
CA SER A 335 9.24 -3.90 10.25
C SER A 335 8.60 -2.63 10.82
N VAL A 336 8.49 -1.56 10.03
CA VAL A 336 7.74 -0.33 10.39
C VAL A 336 6.25 -0.65 10.60
N TRP A 337 5.65 -1.43 9.71
CA TRP A 337 4.24 -1.86 9.80
C TRP A 337 3.95 -2.56 11.12
N ASN A 338 4.74 -3.59 11.44
CA ASN A 338 4.58 -4.38 12.66
C ASN A 338 4.89 -3.60 13.95
N ALA A 339 5.74 -2.57 13.89
CA ALA A 339 6.12 -1.77 15.06
C ALA A 339 5.12 -0.65 15.40
N ALA A 340 4.50 -0.02 14.41
CA ALA A 340 3.60 1.12 14.62
C ALA A 340 2.39 1.15 13.68
N SER A 341 2.61 1.17 12.36
CA SER A 341 1.57 1.53 11.38
C SER A 341 0.32 0.65 11.48
N LYS A 342 0.50 -0.64 11.76
CA LYS A 342 -0.57 -1.64 11.91
C LYS A 342 -1.51 -1.32 13.07
N ALA A 343 -0.98 -0.93 14.22
CA ALA A 343 -1.80 -0.60 15.39
C ALA A 343 -2.56 0.71 15.19
N THR A 344 -1.93 1.70 14.56
CA THR A 344 -2.58 2.97 14.18
C THR A 344 -3.68 2.74 13.13
N ALA A 345 -3.43 1.94 12.09
CA ALA A 345 -4.42 1.56 11.09
C ALA A 345 -5.63 0.83 11.70
N ASP A 346 -5.37 -0.14 12.59
CA ASP A 346 -6.37 -0.91 13.34
C ASP A 346 -7.24 0.01 14.22
N LEU A 347 -6.62 0.98 14.92
CA LEU A 347 -7.35 2.01 15.66
C LEU A 347 -8.27 2.84 14.75
N LEU A 348 -7.73 3.39 13.66
CA LEU A 348 -8.48 4.29 12.77
C LEU A 348 -9.65 3.59 12.07
N ASP A 349 -9.51 2.31 11.73
CA ASP A 349 -10.61 1.51 11.21
C ASP A 349 -11.65 1.15 12.28
N THR A 350 -11.20 0.78 13.49
CA THR A 350 -12.09 0.47 14.63
C THR A 350 -12.96 1.67 14.97
N LEU A 351 -12.35 2.85 15.16
CA LEU A 351 -13.07 4.10 15.44
C LEU A 351 -13.86 4.64 14.23
N SER A 352 -13.58 4.11 13.02
CA SER A 352 -14.24 4.44 11.75
C SER A 352 -14.07 5.88 11.24
N LEU A 353 -12.95 6.54 11.59
CA LEU A 353 -12.79 8.00 11.39
C LEU A 353 -12.63 8.45 9.93
N TYR A 354 -12.23 7.54 9.03
CA TYR A 354 -11.97 7.82 7.61
C TYR A 354 -12.95 7.09 6.66
N LYS A 355 -14.03 6.48 7.20
CA LYS A 355 -15.08 5.78 6.43
C LYS A 355 -16.48 6.30 6.78
N GLY A 356 -17.45 6.05 5.90
CA GLY A 356 -18.82 6.54 6.06
C GLY A 356 -19.03 7.98 5.58
N ALA A 357 -20.20 8.56 5.94
CA ALA A 357 -20.64 9.87 5.44
C ALA A 357 -19.95 11.06 6.16
N SER A 358 -19.66 10.91 7.45
CA SER A 358 -18.97 11.93 8.27
C SER A 358 -17.50 11.57 8.45
N LYS A 359 -16.80 11.20 7.38
CA LYS A 359 -15.38 10.87 7.45
C LYS A 359 -14.51 12.13 7.53
N ALA A 360 -13.34 12.02 8.14
CA ALA A 360 -12.28 13.01 8.03
C ALA A 360 -11.61 12.97 6.64
N ASP A 361 -11.04 14.09 6.23
CA ASP A 361 -10.45 14.28 4.90
C ASP A 361 -8.94 14.00 4.85
N PHE A 362 -8.22 14.22 5.96
CA PHE A 362 -6.76 14.07 6.02
C PHE A 362 -6.24 13.69 7.42
N ILE A 363 -4.97 13.28 7.52
CA ILE A 363 -4.28 13.05 8.81
C ILE A 363 -3.25 14.16 9.08
N ALA A 364 -3.18 14.67 10.31
CA ALA A 364 -2.17 15.63 10.76
C ALA A 364 -1.11 14.93 11.63
N PHE A 365 -0.02 14.46 11.03
CA PHE A 365 1.06 13.84 11.80
C PHE A 365 1.95 14.91 12.44
N THR A 366 2.19 14.78 13.74
CA THR A 366 3.06 15.69 14.51
C THR A 366 4.35 15.00 14.90
N LYS A 367 5.41 15.80 15.16
CA LYS A 367 6.69 15.31 15.69
C LYS A 367 7.03 16.15 16.92
N SER A 368 7.12 15.54 18.10
CA SER A 368 7.37 16.31 19.33
C SER A 368 8.75 17.00 19.33
N SER A 369 8.80 18.29 19.68
CA SER A 369 10.05 19.03 19.91
C SER A 369 10.79 18.61 21.19
N SER A 370 10.15 17.83 22.08
CA SER A 370 10.80 17.25 23.27
C SER A 370 11.65 16.03 22.96
N SER A 371 11.41 15.34 21.84
CA SER A 371 12.21 14.20 21.40
C SER A 371 13.42 14.65 20.57
N ALA A 372 14.40 13.76 20.40
CA ALA A 372 15.63 14.07 19.67
C ALA A 372 15.36 14.34 18.17
N SER A 373 16.29 15.03 17.49
CA SER A 373 16.25 15.12 16.03
C SER A 373 16.39 13.73 15.40
N LEU A 374 15.53 13.41 14.44
CA LEU A 374 15.64 12.17 13.66
C LEU A 374 16.82 12.30 12.67
N THR A 375 17.53 11.19 12.44
CA THR A 375 18.48 11.04 11.33
C THR A 375 17.74 10.88 9.99
N SER A 376 18.48 10.78 8.87
CA SER A 376 17.87 10.52 7.56
C SER A 376 17.13 9.18 7.50
N ASP A 377 17.67 8.13 8.12
CA ASP A 377 17.05 6.80 8.16
C ASP A 377 15.82 6.79 9.08
N GLN A 378 15.90 7.48 10.22
CA GLN A 378 14.80 7.63 11.16
C GLN A 378 13.64 8.47 10.55
N TRP A 379 13.95 9.50 9.75
CA TRP A 379 12.95 10.19 8.94
C TRP A 379 12.35 9.31 7.84
N HIS A 380 13.13 8.41 7.22
CA HIS A 380 12.59 7.42 6.28
C HIS A 380 11.61 6.46 6.99
N ASN A 381 11.94 5.96 8.18
CA ASN A 381 11.03 5.14 9.00
C ASN A 381 9.73 5.90 9.34
N ALA A 382 9.84 7.17 9.75
CA ALA A 382 8.70 8.03 10.05
C ALA A 382 7.81 8.30 8.82
N LEU A 383 8.41 8.55 7.66
CA LEU A 383 7.70 8.79 6.41
C LEU A 383 7.07 7.50 5.83
N GLU A 384 7.68 6.34 6.04
CA GLU A 384 7.10 5.04 5.70
C GLU A 384 5.89 4.73 6.60
N PHE A 385 5.94 5.05 7.90
CA PHE A 385 4.77 4.98 8.80
C PHE A 385 3.62 5.88 8.33
N VAL A 386 3.91 7.15 8.03
CA VAL A 386 2.92 8.09 7.47
C VAL A 386 2.31 7.52 6.19
N LYS A 387 3.14 7.00 5.28
CA LYS A 387 2.68 6.38 4.04
C LYS A 387 1.77 5.16 4.29
N GLN A 388 2.19 4.24 5.16
CA GLN A 388 1.46 3.01 5.42
C GLN A 388 0.11 3.25 6.10
N VAL A 389 0.01 4.21 7.02
CA VAL A 389 -1.28 4.56 7.65
C VAL A 389 -2.21 5.24 6.63
N THR A 390 -1.68 6.13 5.79
CA THR A 390 -2.48 6.85 4.76
C THR A 390 -2.89 5.97 3.57
N ASP A 391 -2.03 5.07 3.08
CA ASP A 391 -2.35 4.04 2.08
C ASP A 391 -3.39 3.02 2.61
N PHE A 392 -3.52 2.88 3.94
CA PHE A 392 -4.54 2.03 4.56
C PHE A 392 -5.89 2.76 4.65
N VAL A 393 -5.93 3.98 5.20
CA VAL A 393 -7.21 4.73 5.36
C VAL A 393 -7.67 5.47 4.09
N GLN A 394 -6.85 5.49 3.03
CA GLN A 394 -7.10 6.17 1.75
C GLN A 394 -7.42 7.67 1.93
N ALA A 395 -6.67 8.34 2.81
CA ALA A 395 -6.71 9.78 3.05
C ALA A 395 -5.29 10.36 3.08
N PRO A 396 -5.01 11.52 2.44
CA PRO A 396 -3.69 12.13 2.42
C PRO A 396 -3.34 12.78 3.78
N ALA A 397 -2.11 13.29 3.93
CA ALA A 397 -1.64 13.83 5.20
C ALA A 397 -0.90 15.18 5.12
N ILE A 398 -0.77 15.80 6.27
CA ILE A 398 0.07 16.98 6.53
C ILE A 398 1.02 16.65 7.68
N LEU A 399 2.28 17.10 7.62
CA LEU A 399 3.11 17.17 8.83
C LEU A 399 2.83 18.50 9.52
N SER A 400 2.31 18.46 10.73
CA SER A 400 1.92 19.64 11.50
C SER A 400 2.84 19.86 12.70
N SER A 401 3.00 21.13 13.11
CA SER A 401 3.85 21.55 14.23
C SER A 401 5.27 20.95 14.20
N VAL A 402 5.88 20.87 13.02
CA VAL A 402 7.18 20.18 12.82
C VAL A 402 8.32 21.02 13.41
N PRO A 403 9.19 20.47 14.29
CA PRO A 403 10.23 21.23 14.96
C PRO A 403 11.29 21.78 13.99
N SER A 404 11.30 23.09 13.80
CA SER A 404 12.10 23.79 12.78
C SER A 404 13.60 23.58 13.01
N ALA A 405 14.03 23.62 14.26
CA ALA A 405 15.42 23.37 14.67
C ALA A 405 15.90 21.93 14.42
N GLN A 406 15.01 20.97 14.15
CA GLN A 406 15.33 19.56 13.90
C GLN A 406 15.13 19.17 12.43
N ALA A 407 14.06 19.66 11.80
CA ALA A 407 13.58 19.12 10.52
C ALA A 407 13.93 19.99 9.30
N THR A 408 14.26 21.28 9.46
CA THR A 408 14.52 22.20 8.34
C THR A 408 15.64 21.68 7.42
N ALA A 409 16.72 21.13 8.00
CA ALA A 409 17.83 20.60 7.22
C ALA A 409 17.44 19.36 6.38
N TYR A 410 16.59 18.48 6.92
CA TYR A 410 16.16 17.26 6.22
C TYR A 410 15.20 17.58 5.06
N PHE A 411 14.12 18.32 5.33
CA PHE A 411 13.12 18.55 4.29
C PHE A 411 13.59 19.56 3.23
N MET A 412 14.26 20.64 3.63
CA MET A 412 14.54 21.75 2.71
C MET A 412 15.92 21.73 2.06
N GLY A 413 16.88 20.97 2.60
CA GLY A 413 18.25 20.89 2.10
C GLY A 413 19.03 22.22 2.17
N ASN A 414 20.28 22.21 1.71
CA ASN A 414 21.08 23.41 1.49
C ASN A 414 20.95 23.95 0.06
N THR A 415 20.67 23.08 -0.93
CA THR A 415 20.26 23.41 -2.32
C THR A 415 18.79 23.02 -2.56
N LEU A 416 18.27 23.13 -3.79
CA LEU A 416 16.97 22.53 -4.13
C LEU A 416 17.08 21.01 -4.33
N GLY A 417 18.11 20.50 -5.02
CA GLY A 417 18.34 19.06 -5.20
C GLY A 417 18.57 18.25 -3.90
N GLU A 418 19.03 18.90 -2.82
CA GLU A 418 19.13 18.27 -1.50
C GLU A 418 17.78 18.10 -0.77
N SER A 419 16.68 18.65 -1.30
CA SER A 419 15.37 18.64 -0.63
C SER A 419 14.71 17.25 -0.62
N ASN A 420 14.11 16.89 0.52
CA ASN A 420 13.28 15.69 0.66
C ASN A 420 11.77 15.96 0.52
N ILE A 421 11.35 17.16 0.07
CA ILE A 421 9.92 17.48 -0.15
C ILE A 421 9.27 16.52 -1.17
N ARG A 422 9.98 16.12 -2.23
CA ARG A 422 9.46 15.11 -3.18
C ARG A 422 9.21 13.75 -2.53
N LYS A 423 10.05 13.34 -1.56
CA LYS A 423 9.85 12.10 -0.78
C LYS A 423 8.68 12.24 0.20
N ALA A 424 8.50 13.41 0.81
CA ALA A 424 7.31 13.70 1.60
C ALA A 424 6.03 13.55 0.75
N ALA A 425 6.02 14.11 -0.47
CA ALA A 425 4.92 13.93 -1.43
C ALA A 425 4.71 12.46 -1.84
N HIS A 426 5.77 11.66 -1.98
CA HIS A 426 5.66 10.21 -2.21
C HIS A 426 5.06 9.48 -1.00
N SER A 427 5.36 9.94 0.21
CA SER A 427 4.79 9.48 1.49
C SER A 427 3.42 10.11 1.80
N ASN A 428 2.62 10.34 0.76
CA ASN A 428 1.25 10.84 0.80
C ASN A 428 1.02 12.19 1.52
N LEU A 429 2.07 13.00 1.69
CA LEU A 429 1.94 14.35 2.28
C LEU A 429 1.62 15.39 1.20
N PHE A 430 0.69 16.31 1.47
CA PHE A 430 0.47 17.50 0.64
C PHE A 430 1.12 18.77 1.20
N ALA A 431 1.51 18.77 2.48
CA ALA A 431 2.11 19.93 3.13
C ALA A 431 2.98 19.62 4.36
N ILE A 432 3.84 20.59 4.72
CA ILE A 432 4.60 20.65 5.99
C ILE A 432 4.40 22.03 6.63
N LEU A 433 3.92 22.03 7.87
CA LEU A 433 3.80 23.21 8.74
C LEU A 433 4.83 23.12 9.86
N PHE A 434 5.74 24.07 9.89
CA PHE A 434 6.80 24.19 10.88
C PHE A 434 6.34 24.93 12.13
N ASP A 435 6.88 24.56 13.30
CA ASP A 435 6.48 25.08 14.62
C ASP A 435 6.91 26.54 14.90
N THR A 436 7.99 27.00 14.26
CA THR A 436 8.68 28.25 14.63
C THR A 436 9.37 28.89 13.43
N ASP A 437 9.31 30.22 13.34
CA ASP A 437 10.05 30.94 12.31
C ASP A 437 11.55 30.99 12.61
N SER A 438 12.38 30.84 11.58
CA SER A 438 13.82 31.12 11.65
C SER A 438 14.32 31.66 10.33
N ALA A 439 15.36 32.51 10.35
CA ALA A 439 15.89 33.11 9.12
C ALA A 439 16.41 32.07 8.11
N ASP A 440 16.92 30.93 8.58
CA ASP A 440 17.31 29.80 7.73
C ASP A 440 16.10 29.17 7.03
N LEU A 441 15.05 28.85 7.79
CA LEU A 441 13.81 28.30 7.25
C LEU A 441 13.11 29.28 6.30
N THR A 442 13.01 30.57 6.64
CA THR A 442 12.41 31.59 5.77
C THR A 442 13.14 31.67 4.42
N ASN A 443 14.48 31.74 4.43
CA ASN A 443 15.27 31.73 3.19
C ASN A 443 15.06 30.45 2.36
N LYS A 444 14.96 29.30 3.03
CA LYS A 444 14.74 27.99 2.38
C LYS A 444 13.33 27.83 1.80
N ILE A 445 12.30 28.35 2.47
CA ILE A 445 10.93 28.44 1.92
C ILE A 445 10.92 29.39 0.71
N THR A 446 11.57 30.56 0.79
CA THR A 446 11.68 31.49 -0.35
C THR A 446 12.41 30.86 -1.55
N ARG A 447 13.44 30.03 -1.32
CA ARG A 447 14.09 29.25 -2.39
C ARG A 447 13.17 28.18 -2.96
N TYR A 448 12.48 27.41 -2.11
CA TYR A 448 11.52 26.39 -2.55
C TYR A 448 10.42 26.95 -3.45
N GLN A 449 9.94 28.17 -3.16
CA GLN A 449 8.93 28.87 -3.96
C GLN A 449 9.34 29.20 -5.42
N SER A 450 10.62 29.09 -5.81
CA SER A 450 11.04 29.22 -7.21
C SER A 450 11.00 27.92 -8.02
N SER A 451 10.79 26.77 -7.37
CA SER A 451 10.60 25.47 -8.04
C SER A 451 9.83 24.52 -7.11
N PRO A 452 8.51 24.73 -6.93
CA PRO A 452 7.71 23.89 -6.04
C PRO A 452 7.47 22.50 -6.65
N VAL A 453 7.21 21.51 -5.80
CA VAL A 453 6.89 20.13 -6.22
C VAL A 453 5.39 20.04 -6.55
N PRO A 454 4.98 19.73 -7.79
CA PRO A 454 3.58 19.53 -8.12
C PRO A 454 3.06 18.21 -7.51
N LEU A 455 1.78 18.21 -7.13
CA LEU A 455 1.09 17.09 -6.45
C LEU A 455 0.15 16.33 -7.38
N TYR A 456 -0.44 17.00 -8.39
CA TYR A 456 -1.39 16.47 -9.36
C TYR A 456 -1.49 17.39 -10.60
N TYR A 457 -1.96 16.87 -11.72
CA TYR A 457 -2.08 17.63 -12.97
C TYR A 457 -3.14 18.74 -12.92
N VAL A 458 -2.81 19.91 -13.48
CA VAL A 458 -3.70 21.09 -13.60
C VAL A 458 -3.81 21.49 -15.06
N GLY A 459 -4.88 21.04 -15.71
CA GLY A 459 -5.19 21.41 -17.09
C GLY A 459 -6.51 20.80 -17.55
N THR A 460 -6.75 20.84 -18.86
CA THR A 460 -7.85 20.10 -19.48
C THR A 460 -7.36 18.68 -19.75
N PRO A 461 -7.98 17.61 -19.22
CA PRO A 461 -7.54 16.24 -19.48
C PRO A 461 -7.55 15.94 -20.98
N ALA A 462 -6.53 15.22 -21.48
CA ALA A 462 -6.41 14.90 -22.91
C ALA A 462 -7.66 14.21 -23.47
N ASN A 463 -8.35 13.43 -22.64
CA ASN A 463 -9.59 12.72 -22.94
C ASN A 463 -10.79 13.61 -23.29
N VAL A 464 -10.69 14.94 -23.08
CA VAL A 464 -11.70 15.93 -23.52
C VAL A 464 -11.47 16.36 -24.98
N THR A 465 -10.25 16.19 -25.51
CA THR A 465 -9.89 16.49 -26.91
C THR A 465 -9.85 15.22 -27.75
N SER A 466 -10.33 15.30 -29.00
CA SER A 466 -10.21 14.21 -29.96
C SER A 466 -8.77 14.01 -30.42
N LEU A 467 -8.35 12.75 -30.54
CA LEU A 467 -6.97 12.35 -30.89
C LEU A 467 -6.37 13.13 -32.08
N THR A 468 -7.14 13.35 -33.14
CA THR A 468 -6.75 14.24 -34.25
C THR A 468 -7.88 15.22 -34.59
N SER A 469 -7.60 16.18 -35.49
CA SER A 469 -8.61 17.02 -36.13
C SER A 469 -9.50 16.27 -37.13
N ILE A 470 -9.11 15.06 -37.56
CA ILE A 470 -9.75 14.31 -38.64
C ILE A 470 -10.81 13.37 -38.06
N ALA A 471 -12.06 13.79 -38.10
CA ALA A 471 -13.18 13.05 -37.48
C ALA A 471 -13.35 11.61 -38.01
N SER A 472 -13.06 11.37 -39.29
CA SER A 472 -13.08 10.02 -39.88
C SER A 472 -11.96 9.13 -39.34
N LEU A 473 -10.73 9.63 -39.25
CA LEU A 473 -9.60 8.91 -38.66
C LEU A 473 -9.85 8.56 -37.19
N ASN A 474 -10.40 9.51 -36.41
CA ASN A 474 -10.79 9.26 -35.02
C ASN A 474 -11.84 8.14 -34.94
N SER A 475 -12.84 8.17 -35.83
CA SER A 475 -13.88 7.15 -35.90
C SER A 475 -13.33 5.78 -36.31
N ASP A 476 -12.44 5.71 -37.31
CA ASP A 476 -11.74 4.50 -37.73
C ASP A 476 -10.96 3.87 -36.57
N LEU A 477 -10.21 4.70 -35.81
CA LEU A 477 -9.41 4.25 -34.68
C LEU A 477 -10.28 3.76 -33.53
N THR A 478 -11.36 4.45 -33.16
CA THR A 478 -12.30 3.93 -32.14
C THR A 478 -12.97 2.63 -32.60
N ASN A 479 -13.44 2.55 -33.86
CA ASN A 479 -14.07 1.34 -34.40
C ASN A 479 -13.10 0.15 -34.54
N ALA A 480 -11.79 0.37 -34.51
CA ALA A 480 -10.79 -0.69 -34.56
C ALA A 480 -10.66 -1.49 -33.25
N GLU A 481 -11.21 -1.02 -32.13
CA GLU A 481 -11.01 -1.60 -30.78
C GLU A 481 -11.16 -3.12 -30.76
N THR A 482 -12.30 -3.65 -31.20
CA THR A 482 -12.56 -5.11 -31.16
C THR A 482 -11.57 -5.91 -32.00
N VAL A 483 -11.13 -5.41 -33.17
CA VAL A 483 -10.18 -6.13 -34.03
C VAL A 483 -8.74 -6.00 -33.54
N MET A 484 -8.37 -4.87 -32.94
CA MET A 484 -7.05 -4.70 -32.33
C MET A 484 -6.90 -5.60 -31.09
N ASP A 485 -7.88 -5.60 -30.19
CA ASP A 485 -7.85 -6.44 -28.98
C ASP A 485 -7.97 -7.94 -29.26
N SER A 486 -8.68 -8.36 -30.32
CA SER A 486 -8.94 -9.78 -30.62
C SER A 486 -8.11 -10.40 -31.74
N GLU A 487 -7.39 -9.61 -32.54
CA GLU A 487 -6.52 -10.11 -33.62
C GLU A 487 -5.10 -9.52 -33.67
N VAL A 488 -4.78 -8.48 -32.88
CA VAL A 488 -3.44 -7.87 -32.85
C VAL A 488 -2.77 -7.96 -31.48
N PHE A 489 -3.47 -7.58 -30.41
CA PHE A 489 -2.94 -7.59 -29.04
C PHE A 489 -3.06 -8.99 -28.43
N LEU A 490 -2.43 -9.96 -29.08
CA LEU A 490 -2.43 -11.37 -28.71
C LEU A 490 -1.11 -11.76 -28.02
N TYR A 491 -1.19 -12.73 -27.11
CA TYR A 491 -0.04 -13.36 -26.48
C TYR A 491 0.02 -14.86 -26.69
N GLU A 492 1.24 -15.41 -26.70
CA GLU A 492 1.46 -16.85 -26.82
C GLU A 492 1.30 -17.52 -25.44
N THR A 493 0.27 -18.36 -25.31
CA THR A 493 0.10 -19.18 -24.12
C THR A 493 1.13 -20.34 -24.09
N PRO A 494 1.38 -20.97 -22.92
CA PRO A 494 2.31 -22.11 -22.81
C PRO A 494 1.96 -23.37 -23.64
N ASN A 495 0.82 -23.38 -24.33
CA ASN A 495 0.40 -24.42 -25.27
C ASN A 495 0.61 -24.02 -26.74
N SER A 496 1.32 -22.91 -27.01
CA SER A 496 1.46 -22.24 -28.31
C SER A 496 0.14 -21.93 -29.02
N THR A 497 -0.91 -21.63 -28.24
CA THR A 497 -2.14 -21.00 -28.75
C THR A 497 -2.15 -19.52 -28.42
N TRP A 498 -2.54 -18.68 -29.39
CA TRP A 498 -2.61 -17.22 -29.23
C TRP A 498 -3.98 -16.79 -28.72
N VAL A 499 -4.01 -15.91 -27.71
CA VAL A 499 -5.25 -15.38 -27.11
C VAL A 499 -5.08 -13.88 -26.76
N PRO A 500 -6.16 -13.09 -26.59
CA PRO A 500 -6.09 -11.67 -26.24
C PRO A 500 -5.31 -11.39 -24.95
N SER A 501 -4.47 -10.35 -24.96
CA SER A 501 -3.76 -9.86 -23.78
C SER A 501 -4.72 -9.43 -22.68
N THR A 502 -4.32 -9.64 -21.43
CA THR A 502 -5.03 -9.16 -20.24
C THR A 502 -4.52 -7.78 -19.78
N ILE A 503 -3.30 -7.40 -20.18
CA ILE A 503 -2.59 -6.18 -19.75
C ILE A 503 -2.67 -5.03 -20.76
N TYR A 504 -2.65 -5.36 -22.05
CA TYR A 504 -2.58 -4.38 -23.15
C TYR A 504 -3.92 -4.27 -23.87
N LYS A 505 -4.45 -3.05 -23.89
CA LYS A 505 -5.77 -2.72 -24.44
C LYS A 505 -5.70 -1.57 -25.41
N TRP A 506 -6.53 -1.63 -26.46
CA TRP A 506 -6.61 -0.58 -27.47
C TRP A 506 -7.13 0.74 -26.91
N ALA A 507 -8.08 0.70 -25.97
CA ALA A 507 -8.54 1.90 -25.26
C ALA A 507 -7.37 2.60 -24.51
N ASP A 508 -6.64 1.87 -23.65
CA ASP A 508 -5.46 2.38 -22.94
C ASP A 508 -4.41 2.96 -23.91
N PHE A 509 -4.20 2.31 -25.06
CA PHE A 509 -3.28 2.79 -26.11
C PHE A 509 -3.75 4.11 -26.72
N LEU A 510 -5.03 4.24 -27.08
CA LEU A 510 -5.57 5.47 -27.64
C LEU A 510 -5.55 6.62 -26.64
N THR A 511 -5.79 6.36 -25.35
CA THR A 511 -5.62 7.35 -24.27
C THR A 511 -4.16 7.85 -24.21
N GLY A 512 -3.19 6.93 -24.17
CA GLY A 512 -1.76 7.29 -24.14
C GLY A 512 -1.30 8.04 -25.39
N LEU A 513 -1.75 7.60 -26.57
CA LEU A 513 -1.47 8.25 -27.85
C LEU A 513 -2.08 9.65 -27.93
N ASN A 514 -3.29 9.85 -27.38
CA ASN A 514 -3.96 11.15 -27.31
C ASN A 514 -3.15 12.14 -26.46
N SER A 515 -2.75 11.75 -25.25
CA SER A 515 -1.86 12.54 -24.40
C SER A 515 -0.55 12.90 -25.11
N MET A 516 0.11 11.94 -25.77
CA MET A 516 1.39 12.15 -26.46
C MET A 516 1.28 12.94 -27.77
N HIS A 517 0.11 12.99 -28.42
CA HIS A 517 -0.12 13.80 -29.63
C HIS A 517 -0.59 15.23 -29.28
N ASN A 518 -1.64 15.35 -28.47
CA ASN A 518 -2.30 16.62 -28.19
C ASN A 518 -1.58 17.45 -27.12
N VAL A 519 -0.99 16.83 -26.10
CA VAL A 519 -0.17 17.54 -25.09
C VAL A 519 1.32 17.41 -25.44
N GLY A 520 1.81 16.18 -25.61
CA GLY A 520 3.24 15.92 -25.78
C GLY A 520 4.03 16.00 -24.47
N VAL A 521 5.35 15.86 -24.56
CA VAL A 521 6.28 15.81 -23.42
C VAL A 521 7.56 16.54 -23.80
N ALA A 522 8.08 17.42 -22.93
CA ALA A 522 9.24 18.29 -23.22
C ALA A 522 9.10 19.18 -24.49
N GLY A 523 7.87 19.37 -24.99
CA GLY A 523 7.57 20.07 -26.24
C GLY A 523 7.46 19.16 -27.46
N GLU A 524 8.00 17.95 -27.37
CA GLU A 524 7.93 16.93 -28.43
C GLU A 524 6.61 16.17 -28.41
N LYS A 525 6.13 15.76 -29.59
CA LYS A 525 4.79 15.19 -29.80
C LYS A 525 4.81 13.99 -30.74
N PHE A 526 3.99 12.99 -30.46
CA PHE A 526 3.83 11.84 -31.36
C PHE A 526 3.22 12.30 -32.68
N TRP A 527 4.01 12.25 -33.75
CA TRP A 527 3.60 12.78 -35.04
C TRP A 527 2.58 11.88 -35.74
N LEU A 528 1.40 12.43 -36.05
CA LEU A 528 0.31 11.78 -36.80
C LEU A 528 -0.15 12.58 -38.03
N ILE A 529 0.11 13.89 -38.08
CA ILE A 529 -0.49 14.83 -39.04
C ILE A 529 0.59 15.72 -39.68
N ASP A 530 0.59 15.80 -41.00
CA ASP A 530 1.25 16.84 -41.78
C ASP A 530 0.27 17.97 -42.10
N SER A 531 0.62 19.21 -41.73
CA SER A 531 -0.19 20.40 -42.02
C SER A 531 -0.23 20.79 -43.50
N THR A 532 0.57 20.14 -44.36
CA THR A 532 0.63 20.36 -45.80
C THR A 532 -0.07 19.27 -46.64
N ALA A 533 -0.48 18.16 -46.02
CA ALA A 533 -1.19 17.05 -46.66
C ALA A 533 -2.71 17.14 -46.44
N ASP A 534 -3.50 16.41 -47.26
CA ASP A 534 -4.95 16.30 -47.08
C ASP A 534 -5.34 15.26 -46.01
N ASP A 535 -6.61 15.29 -45.57
CA ASP A 535 -7.14 14.41 -44.53
C ASP A 535 -6.99 12.92 -44.88
N ALA A 536 -7.07 12.55 -46.17
CA ALA A 536 -6.94 11.16 -46.61
C ALA A 536 -5.49 10.68 -46.50
N THR A 537 -4.54 11.51 -46.93
CA THR A 537 -3.10 11.23 -46.84
C THR A 537 -2.64 11.23 -45.38
N ASN A 538 -3.13 12.17 -44.56
CA ASN A 538 -2.88 12.20 -43.12
C ASN A 538 -3.44 10.97 -42.39
N ALA A 539 -4.62 10.46 -42.80
CA ALA A 539 -5.13 9.20 -42.26
C ALA A 539 -4.23 7.99 -42.60
N LEU A 540 -3.51 8.00 -43.73
CA LEU A 540 -2.48 7.00 -44.04
C LEU A 540 -1.24 7.19 -43.15
N TYR A 541 -0.70 8.42 -43.04
CA TYR A 541 0.47 8.72 -42.21
C TYR A 541 0.25 8.31 -40.74
N ALA A 542 -0.89 8.68 -40.15
CA ALA A 542 -1.25 8.34 -38.78
C ALA A 542 -1.31 6.81 -38.56
N LYS A 543 -1.99 6.08 -39.45
CA LYS A 543 -2.12 4.61 -39.36
C LYS A 543 -0.77 3.90 -39.55
N VAL A 544 0.12 4.42 -40.39
CA VAL A 544 1.50 3.91 -40.54
C VAL A 544 2.36 4.20 -39.31
N ALA A 545 2.28 5.41 -38.72
CA ALA A 545 3.00 5.76 -37.50
C ALA A 545 2.59 4.86 -36.32
N ILE A 546 1.28 4.63 -36.17
CA ILE A 546 0.71 3.72 -35.18
C ILE A 546 1.16 2.27 -35.43
N ALA A 547 1.08 1.77 -36.66
CA ALA A 547 1.53 0.43 -37.00
C ALA A 547 3.03 0.23 -36.75
N ALA A 548 3.86 1.23 -37.04
CA ALA A 548 5.29 1.19 -36.79
C ALA A 548 5.59 1.00 -35.30
N PHE A 549 4.99 1.82 -34.43
CA PHE A 549 5.16 1.70 -32.97
C PHE A 549 4.63 0.35 -32.42
N LEU A 550 3.44 -0.06 -32.84
CA LEU A 550 2.80 -1.28 -32.33
C LEU A 550 3.51 -2.55 -32.81
N SER A 551 4.12 -2.56 -34.00
CA SER A 551 4.87 -3.71 -34.50
C SER A 551 6.05 -4.13 -33.61
N GLN A 552 6.66 -3.14 -32.94
CA GLN A 552 7.75 -3.33 -31.97
C GLN A 552 7.17 -3.76 -30.62
N SER A 553 6.16 -3.02 -30.12
CA SER A 553 5.41 -3.32 -28.90
C SER A 553 4.94 -4.78 -28.84
N MET A 554 4.41 -5.30 -29.95
CA MET A 554 3.97 -6.69 -30.11
C MET A 554 5.10 -7.70 -29.88
N GLN A 555 6.33 -7.38 -30.32
CA GLN A 555 7.48 -8.27 -30.20
C GLN A 555 8.20 -8.14 -28.83
N GLU A 556 8.26 -6.95 -28.22
CA GLU A 556 8.93 -6.79 -26.92
C GLU A 556 8.09 -7.35 -25.75
N THR A 557 6.77 -7.06 -25.71
CA THR A 557 5.97 -7.27 -24.49
C THR A 557 4.63 -7.95 -24.71
N ILE A 558 3.82 -7.49 -25.68
CA ILE A 558 2.43 -7.94 -25.80
C ILE A 558 2.36 -9.45 -26.07
N ARG A 559 3.28 -9.99 -26.89
CA ARG A 559 3.36 -11.44 -27.15
C ARG A 559 3.59 -12.32 -25.91
N PHE A 560 4.04 -11.75 -24.80
CA PHE A 560 4.30 -12.46 -23.54
C PHE A 560 3.23 -12.20 -22.45
N ASP A 561 2.32 -11.25 -22.67
CA ASP A 561 1.36 -10.76 -21.66
C ASP A 561 2.05 -10.43 -20.32
N ALA A 562 3.10 -9.60 -20.43
CA ALA A 562 3.91 -9.09 -19.34
C ALA A 562 4.22 -7.60 -19.56
N CYS A 563 4.18 -6.80 -18.48
CA CYS A 563 4.56 -5.40 -18.43
C CYS A 563 5.91 -5.22 -17.75
N ASP A 564 6.13 -5.87 -16.61
CA ASP A 564 7.44 -6.08 -16.00
C ASP A 564 8.25 -7.14 -16.77
N GLU A 565 9.57 -6.97 -16.79
CA GLU A 565 10.55 -7.86 -17.41
C GLU A 565 10.50 -9.29 -16.84
N ASN A 566 10.50 -10.29 -17.72
CA ASN A 566 10.62 -11.70 -17.35
C ASN A 566 12.08 -12.05 -17.06
N ASN A 567 12.34 -12.92 -16.07
CA ASN A 567 13.67 -13.49 -15.87
C ASN A 567 13.99 -14.48 -17.00
N TRP A 568 14.87 -14.06 -17.92
CA TRP A 568 15.35 -14.82 -19.07
C TRP A 568 16.78 -15.36 -18.85
N SER A 569 17.38 -15.07 -17.69
CA SER A 569 18.79 -15.34 -17.43
C SER A 569 19.01 -16.84 -17.14
N GLU A 570 19.60 -17.54 -18.10
CA GLU A 570 19.94 -18.96 -18.01
C GLU A 570 21.40 -19.21 -18.39
N VAL A 571 22.02 -20.28 -17.89
CA VAL A 571 23.43 -20.63 -18.18
C VAL A 571 23.64 -20.83 -19.69
N LYS A 572 22.63 -21.34 -20.40
CA LYS A 572 22.62 -21.48 -21.86
C LYS A 572 22.69 -20.15 -22.63
N TYR A 573 22.39 -19.03 -21.96
CA TYR A 573 22.49 -17.66 -22.47
C TYR A 573 23.63 -16.85 -21.81
N GLY A 574 24.47 -17.49 -21.00
CA GLY A 574 25.65 -16.87 -20.39
C GLY A 574 25.50 -16.35 -18.96
N ALA A 575 24.39 -16.64 -18.27
CA ALA A 575 24.26 -16.36 -16.84
C ALA A 575 25.13 -17.32 -16.00
N ALA A 576 25.48 -16.93 -14.77
CA ALA A 576 26.30 -17.74 -13.87
C ALA A 576 25.54 -18.98 -13.32
N VAL A 577 24.23 -18.86 -13.16
CA VAL A 577 23.27 -19.90 -12.76
C VAL A 577 22.00 -19.74 -13.59
N ASP A 578 21.10 -20.74 -13.56
CA ASP A 578 19.77 -20.60 -14.14
C ASP A 578 18.86 -19.80 -13.21
N TYR A 579 18.16 -18.81 -13.78
CA TYR A 579 17.24 -17.88 -13.13
C TYR A 579 17.77 -17.23 -11.83
N PRO A 580 18.91 -16.50 -11.89
CA PRO A 580 19.45 -15.71 -10.78
C PRO A 580 18.42 -14.69 -10.27
N MET A 581 18.40 -14.41 -8.97
CA MET A 581 17.53 -13.38 -8.39
C MET A 581 18.02 -11.96 -8.76
N THR A 582 19.32 -11.79 -9.03
CA THR A 582 19.91 -10.53 -9.54
C THR A 582 19.46 -10.13 -10.95
N ALA A 583 18.56 -10.89 -11.58
CA ALA A 583 17.84 -10.42 -12.76
C ALA A 583 17.09 -9.08 -12.52
N SER A 584 16.77 -8.72 -11.27
CA SER A 584 16.27 -7.41 -10.86
C SER A 584 17.27 -6.26 -11.00
N CYS A 585 18.56 -6.59 -11.03
CA CYS A 585 19.71 -5.70 -11.12
C CYS A 585 20.24 -5.58 -12.56
N GLY A 586 20.07 -6.63 -13.37
CA GLY A 586 20.45 -6.67 -14.78
C GLY A 586 20.42 -8.08 -15.37
N GLN A 587 20.08 -8.21 -16.65
CA GLN A 587 20.13 -9.48 -17.37
C GLN A 587 21.16 -9.46 -18.52
N LEU A 588 21.65 -10.63 -18.93
CA LEU A 588 22.62 -10.79 -20.03
C LEU A 588 23.92 -9.95 -19.86
N GLY A 589 24.36 -9.75 -18.61
CA GLY A 589 25.56 -8.98 -18.27
C GLY A 589 25.35 -7.46 -18.18
N GLN A 590 24.13 -6.97 -18.39
CA GLN A 590 23.75 -5.58 -18.13
C GLN A 590 23.74 -5.27 -16.63
N LYS A 591 23.73 -3.97 -16.28
CA LYS A 591 23.55 -3.47 -14.91
C LYS A 591 22.64 -2.25 -14.92
N TYR A 592 21.35 -2.47 -14.69
CA TYR A 592 20.32 -1.42 -14.76
C TYR A 592 20.53 -0.33 -13.69
N ALA A 593 21.20 -0.68 -12.58
CA ALA A 593 21.63 0.25 -11.54
C ALA A 593 22.82 1.16 -11.93
N ASP A 594 23.49 0.92 -13.07
CA ASP A 594 24.58 1.77 -13.58
C ASP A 594 24.20 2.50 -14.88
N TYR A 595 22.93 2.42 -15.30
CA TYR A 595 22.43 3.09 -16.51
C TYR A 595 22.32 4.59 -16.27
N GLY A 596 23.15 5.34 -17.00
CA GLY A 596 23.36 6.79 -16.82
C GLY A 596 24.65 7.15 -16.09
N THR A 597 25.39 6.20 -15.52
CA THR A 597 26.70 6.51 -14.93
C THR A 597 27.74 6.71 -16.06
N HIS A 598 28.25 7.93 -16.21
CA HIS A 598 29.17 8.31 -17.29
C HIS A 598 30.56 7.66 -17.10
N PRO A 599 31.06 6.88 -18.07
CA PRO A 599 32.17 5.93 -17.85
C PRO A 599 33.56 6.55 -17.61
N VAL A 600 33.70 7.88 -17.73
CA VAL A 600 34.98 8.59 -17.53
C VAL A 600 34.97 9.46 -16.28
N SER A 601 33.85 10.11 -15.95
CA SER A 601 33.73 10.95 -14.75
C SER A 601 33.27 10.15 -13.53
N GLY A 602 32.51 9.07 -13.72
CA GLY A 602 31.81 8.35 -12.66
C GLY A 602 30.57 9.09 -12.13
N ASN A 603 30.23 10.24 -12.71
CA ASN A 603 29.01 10.98 -12.39
C ASN A 603 27.79 10.24 -12.95
N ASP A 604 26.66 10.32 -12.27
CA ASP A 604 25.37 9.97 -12.87
C ASP A 604 24.85 11.10 -13.77
N HIS A 605 24.20 10.72 -14.87
CA HIS A 605 23.48 11.60 -15.79
C HIS A 605 22.48 12.49 -15.02
N PRO A 606 22.27 13.76 -15.41
CA PRO A 606 21.37 14.68 -14.68
C PRO A 606 19.90 14.22 -14.57
N TYR A 607 19.46 13.29 -15.42
CA TYR A 607 18.14 12.65 -15.36
C TYR A 607 18.14 11.23 -14.76
N SER A 608 19.21 10.78 -14.11
CA SER A 608 19.21 9.50 -13.41
C SER A 608 18.51 9.64 -12.05
N CYS A 609 17.50 8.81 -11.81
CA CYS A 609 16.89 8.69 -10.48
C CYS A 609 17.95 8.55 -9.36
N PRO A 610 17.71 8.97 -8.11
CA PRO A 610 18.59 8.64 -6.99
C PRO A 610 18.80 7.12 -6.84
N ARG A 611 19.93 6.66 -6.27
CA ARG A 611 20.06 5.25 -5.86
C ARG A 611 19.24 5.06 -4.57
N ASP A 612 18.55 3.93 -4.46
CA ASP A 612 17.65 3.65 -3.33
C ASP A 612 17.85 2.21 -2.81
N ASP A 613 18.76 2.08 -1.86
CA ASP A 613 19.05 0.85 -1.12
C ASP A 613 17.91 0.45 -0.16
N LYS A 614 16.86 1.28 -0.03
CA LYS A 614 15.64 0.99 0.72
C LYS A 614 14.47 0.51 -0.17
N MET A 615 14.68 0.42 -1.49
CA MET A 615 13.60 0.01 -2.41
C MET A 615 13.13 -1.43 -2.13
N GLU A 616 11.84 -1.58 -1.85
CA GLU A 616 11.16 -2.85 -1.61
C GLU A 616 9.94 -2.97 -2.54
N GLN A 617 10.05 -3.81 -3.58
CA GLN A 617 9.04 -4.03 -4.64
C GLN A 617 9.11 -5.46 -5.22
N THR A 618 7.95 -5.93 -5.70
CA THR A 618 7.76 -7.16 -6.48
C THR A 618 7.12 -6.80 -7.83
N ALA A 619 7.60 -7.39 -8.93
CA ALA A 619 7.01 -7.25 -10.25
C ALA A 619 5.54 -7.70 -10.28
N THR A 620 4.69 -6.95 -10.99
CA THR A 620 3.25 -7.22 -11.11
C THR A 620 2.94 -8.34 -12.09
N THR A 621 3.78 -8.49 -13.13
CA THR A 621 3.66 -9.51 -14.17
C THR A 621 4.91 -10.37 -14.26
N HIS A 622 4.78 -11.57 -14.83
CA HIS A 622 5.88 -12.53 -14.92
C HIS A 622 5.59 -13.60 -15.99
N ALA A 623 6.59 -14.45 -16.21
CA ALA A 623 6.55 -15.58 -17.12
C ALA A 623 5.49 -16.62 -16.72
N LYS A 624 4.70 -17.10 -17.69
CA LYS A 624 3.54 -17.99 -17.43
C LYS A 624 3.74 -19.46 -17.84
N TRP A 625 4.96 -19.84 -18.26
CA TRP A 625 5.29 -21.21 -18.69
C TRP A 625 5.40 -22.21 -17.52
N TYR A 626 5.50 -23.51 -17.81
CA TYR A 626 5.61 -24.54 -16.77
C TYR A 626 6.95 -24.41 -16.02
N GLY A 627 6.90 -24.24 -14.70
CA GLY A 627 8.09 -24.00 -13.87
C GLY A 627 8.71 -22.62 -14.06
N ALA A 628 7.97 -21.67 -14.65
CA ALA A 628 8.43 -20.31 -14.90
C ALA A 628 8.96 -19.61 -13.64
N PRO A 629 9.99 -18.74 -13.78
CA PRO A 629 10.48 -17.94 -12.68
C PRO A 629 9.38 -17.11 -12.05
N ALA A 630 9.44 -17.00 -10.72
CA ALA A 630 8.63 -16.06 -9.97
C ALA A 630 8.86 -14.62 -10.45
N PRO A 631 7.89 -13.71 -10.18
CA PRO A 631 8.10 -12.27 -10.33
C PRO A 631 9.46 -11.80 -9.80
N ILE A 632 10.12 -10.96 -10.59
CA ILE A 632 11.38 -10.30 -10.20
C ILE A 632 11.12 -9.38 -9.00
N PHE A 633 12.08 -9.23 -8.09
CA PHE A 633 11.93 -8.38 -6.90
C PHE A 633 13.22 -7.64 -6.52
N VAL A 634 13.05 -6.57 -5.75
CA VAL A 634 14.10 -5.77 -5.10
C VAL A 634 13.75 -5.66 -3.62
N ALA A 635 14.76 -5.79 -2.75
CA ALA A 635 14.61 -5.67 -1.31
C ALA A 635 15.95 -5.22 -0.68
N PRO A 636 15.93 -4.52 0.47
CA PRO A 636 17.13 -4.26 1.26
C PRO A 636 17.72 -5.55 1.82
N ASP A 637 19.06 -5.65 1.93
CA ASP A 637 19.73 -6.80 2.55
C ASP A 637 19.25 -7.03 4.00
N ALA A 638 18.88 -5.95 4.70
CA ALA A 638 18.35 -6.03 6.06
C ALA A 638 17.02 -6.81 6.15
N VAL A 639 16.13 -6.71 5.14
CA VAL A 639 14.86 -7.47 5.10
C VAL A 639 15.15 -8.95 4.85
N LEU A 640 16.01 -9.25 3.87
CA LEU A 640 16.36 -10.63 3.53
C LEU A 640 17.18 -11.29 4.65
N ALA A 641 18.02 -10.54 5.37
CA ALA A 641 18.74 -11.02 6.55
C ALA A 641 17.81 -11.31 7.74
N GLU A 642 16.84 -10.43 8.03
CA GLU A 642 15.84 -10.63 9.09
C GLU A 642 15.02 -11.92 8.87
N GLN A 643 14.69 -12.23 7.61
CA GLN A 643 13.99 -13.46 7.22
C GLN A 643 14.91 -14.68 7.03
N GLY A 644 16.22 -14.55 7.24
CA GLY A 644 17.19 -15.66 7.11
C GLY A 644 17.45 -16.12 5.67
N LEU A 645 17.12 -15.29 4.68
CA LEU A 645 17.17 -15.60 3.24
C LEU A 645 18.54 -15.33 2.60
N LEU A 646 19.49 -14.73 3.33
CA LEU A 646 20.85 -14.46 2.84
C LEU A 646 21.87 -15.48 3.38
N VAL A 647 22.72 -15.99 2.47
CA VAL A 647 23.87 -16.85 2.79
C VAL A 647 25.15 -16.06 2.54
N ASN A 648 25.87 -15.65 3.60
CA ASN A 648 27.05 -14.76 3.51
C ASN A 648 26.78 -13.40 2.83
N GLY A 649 25.58 -12.83 3.00
CA GLY A 649 25.18 -11.57 2.34
C GLY A 649 24.81 -11.74 0.86
N LYS A 650 24.50 -12.98 0.44
CA LYS A 650 24.16 -13.34 -0.93
C LYS A 650 22.81 -14.02 -1.02
N VAL A 651 22.09 -13.75 -2.09
CA VAL A 651 20.81 -14.41 -2.42
C VAL A 651 21.10 -15.74 -3.14
N GLY A 652 20.09 -16.37 -3.73
CA GLY A 652 20.30 -17.46 -4.67
C GLY A 652 19.52 -17.25 -5.97
N ARG A 653 18.66 -18.20 -6.30
CA ARG A 653 18.09 -18.35 -7.64
C ARG A 653 16.74 -19.05 -7.61
N TRP A 654 16.03 -19.01 -8.71
CA TRP A 654 14.87 -19.86 -8.94
C TRP A 654 15.29 -21.24 -9.48
N THR A 655 14.56 -22.29 -9.11
CA THR A 655 14.58 -23.56 -9.86
C THR A 655 13.23 -23.79 -10.52
N ASN A 656 13.22 -24.33 -11.73
CA ASN A 656 12.01 -24.77 -12.44
C ASN A 656 11.59 -26.21 -12.08
N ALA A 657 12.30 -26.86 -11.14
CA ALA A 657 12.07 -28.24 -10.73
C ALA A 657 10.84 -28.39 -9.79
N GLY A 658 10.55 -29.63 -9.40
CA GLY A 658 9.43 -29.95 -8.51
C GLY A 658 8.05 -29.87 -9.19
N HIS A 659 7.00 -29.89 -8.36
CA HIS A 659 5.60 -29.78 -8.80
C HIS A 659 4.72 -29.27 -7.65
N CYS A 660 3.78 -28.39 -7.96
CA CYS A 660 2.84 -27.84 -6.98
C CYS A 660 1.59 -28.73 -6.89
N ASN A 661 1.47 -29.48 -5.79
CA ASN A 661 0.34 -30.40 -5.53
C ASN A 661 -1.04 -29.71 -5.59
N THR A 662 -1.09 -28.41 -5.29
CA THR A 662 -2.23 -27.53 -5.51
C THR A 662 -1.72 -26.32 -6.29
N VAL A 663 -2.38 -25.99 -7.41
CA VAL A 663 -2.09 -24.77 -8.18
C VAL A 663 -2.83 -23.60 -7.52
N PRO A 664 -2.15 -22.50 -7.13
CA PRO A 664 -2.79 -21.37 -6.46
C PRO A 664 -3.72 -20.61 -7.43
N THR A 665 -4.96 -20.37 -6.99
CA THR A 665 -5.96 -19.53 -7.69
C THR A 665 -5.94 -18.07 -7.21
N ALA A 666 -5.38 -17.83 -6.03
CA ALA A 666 -5.17 -16.51 -5.41
C ALA A 666 -3.77 -16.46 -4.78
N ILE A 667 -3.28 -15.25 -4.51
CA ILE A 667 -2.04 -14.99 -3.78
C ILE A 667 -2.21 -13.82 -2.82
N ASP A 668 -1.45 -13.84 -1.73
CA ASP A 668 -1.42 -12.73 -0.78
C ASP A 668 -0.64 -11.56 -1.39
N THR A 669 -1.38 -10.53 -1.81
CA THR A 669 -0.86 -9.32 -2.43
C THR A 669 -0.28 -8.32 -1.44
N SER A 670 -0.52 -8.48 -0.13
CA SER A 670 0.13 -7.67 0.92
C SER A 670 1.58 -8.10 1.16
N LYS A 671 1.95 -9.29 0.69
CA LYS A 671 3.27 -9.91 0.83
C LYS A 671 4.08 -9.77 -0.46
N GLN A 672 5.36 -9.42 -0.33
CA GLN A 672 6.35 -9.49 -1.40
C GLN A 672 6.57 -10.95 -1.83
N VAL A 673 7.07 -11.18 -3.04
CA VAL A 673 7.16 -12.55 -3.60
C VAL A 673 8.00 -13.53 -2.74
N TYR A 674 9.02 -13.03 -2.04
CA TYR A 674 9.86 -13.81 -1.12
C TYR A 674 9.19 -14.11 0.24
N GLU A 675 8.24 -13.28 0.68
CA GLU A 675 7.44 -13.50 1.90
C GLU A 675 6.34 -14.56 1.69
N ARG A 676 6.06 -14.94 0.44
CA ARG A 676 5.05 -15.97 0.09
C ARG A 676 5.69 -17.36 0.20
N GLY A 677 5.04 -18.26 0.93
CA GLY A 677 5.49 -19.66 1.08
C GLY A 677 5.51 -20.46 -0.25
N GLU A 678 6.06 -21.68 -0.21
CA GLU A 678 6.24 -22.53 -1.40
C GLU A 678 4.93 -22.72 -2.20
N CYS A 679 5.05 -22.72 -3.53
CA CYS A 679 3.92 -22.85 -4.47
C CYS A 679 2.83 -21.76 -4.34
N LYS A 680 3.19 -20.57 -3.83
CA LYS A 680 2.31 -19.40 -3.70
C LYS A 680 2.94 -18.09 -4.22
N GLN A 681 4.04 -18.16 -4.98
CA GLN A 681 4.71 -16.97 -5.50
C GLN A 681 3.83 -16.22 -6.51
N TYR A 682 3.06 -16.94 -7.34
CA TYR A 682 2.16 -16.37 -8.34
C TYR A 682 0.94 -17.26 -8.63
N VAL A 683 -0.18 -16.65 -9.09
CA VAL A 683 -1.39 -17.38 -9.49
C VAL A 683 -1.09 -18.27 -10.69
N GLY A 684 -1.49 -19.55 -10.63
CA GLY A 684 -1.25 -20.52 -11.69
C GLY A 684 0.11 -21.24 -11.63
N GLN A 685 0.91 -21.07 -10.57
CA GLN A 685 2.18 -21.77 -10.36
C GLN A 685 2.00 -23.29 -10.33
N LYS A 686 2.76 -24.00 -11.19
CA LYS A 686 2.69 -25.47 -11.38
C LYS A 686 3.93 -26.23 -10.90
N ALA A 687 5.05 -25.53 -10.81
CA ALA A 687 6.35 -26.04 -10.41
C ALA A 687 7.27 -24.86 -10.10
N GLY A 688 8.44 -25.16 -9.56
CA GLY A 688 9.49 -24.22 -9.24
C GLY A 688 9.33 -23.52 -7.90
N ASN A 689 10.47 -23.15 -7.33
CA ASN A 689 10.63 -22.52 -6.03
C ASN A 689 11.93 -21.70 -5.97
N PHE A 690 12.04 -20.81 -4.99
CA PHE A 690 13.31 -20.15 -4.66
C PHE A 690 14.26 -21.14 -3.99
N ILE A 691 15.56 -21.01 -4.29
CA ILE A 691 16.65 -21.67 -3.58
C ILE A 691 17.56 -20.55 -3.08
N TRP A 692 17.70 -20.45 -1.76
CA TRP A 692 18.55 -19.48 -1.07
C TRP A 692 19.92 -20.10 -0.74
N ASP A 693 20.70 -20.42 -1.77
CA ASP A 693 21.97 -21.17 -1.66
C ASP A 693 23.24 -20.30 -1.67
N GLY A 694 23.10 -18.96 -1.72
CA GLY A 694 24.25 -18.04 -1.77
C GLY A 694 24.94 -17.99 -3.14
N SER A 695 24.29 -18.48 -4.20
CA SER A 695 24.88 -18.61 -5.54
C SER A 695 24.99 -17.29 -6.32
N ASP A 696 24.40 -16.21 -5.83
CA ASP A 696 24.17 -14.96 -6.58
C ASP A 696 24.30 -13.71 -5.67
N GLU A 697 24.60 -12.53 -6.24
CA GLU A 697 24.91 -11.33 -5.45
C GLU A 697 23.66 -10.68 -4.80
N SER A 698 23.84 -9.68 -3.94
CA SER A 698 22.71 -8.93 -3.35
C SER A 698 21.79 -8.29 -4.41
N VAL A 699 20.50 -8.19 -4.09
CA VAL A 699 19.48 -7.45 -4.86
C VAL A 699 19.20 -6.03 -4.33
N GLN A 700 19.95 -5.55 -3.33
CA GLN A 700 19.80 -4.20 -2.78
C GLN A 700 20.18 -3.13 -3.81
N GLY A 701 19.42 -2.02 -3.84
CA GLY A 701 19.66 -0.89 -4.76
C GLY A 701 19.30 -1.17 -6.23
N CYS A 702 18.73 -2.34 -6.53
CA CYS A 702 18.25 -2.73 -7.85
C CYS A 702 16.84 -2.17 -8.11
N GLY A 703 15.95 -2.89 -8.80
CA GLY A 703 14.56 -2.45 -9.02
C GLY A 703 14.30 -1.77 -10.37
N TRP A 704 15.33 -1.60 -11.20
CA TRP A 704 15.29 -0.84 -12.46
C TRP A 704 15.09 -1.74 -13.72
N TRP A 705 14.52 -2.92 -13.54
CA TRP A 705 14.14 -3.83 -14.63
C TRP A 705 13.12 -3.22 -15.59
N GLY A 706 13.05 -3.77 -16.80
CA GLY A 706 12.19 -3.30 -17.89
C GLY A 706 10.72 -3.24 -17.49
N ARG A 707 10.08 -2.10 -17.73
CA ARG A 707 8.63 -1.91 -17.53
C ARG A 707 7.96 -1.22 -18.70
N GLY A 708 6.65 -1.43 -18.83
CA GLY A 708 5.86 -0.85 -19.92
C GLY A 708 6.18 -1.46 -21.28
N VAL A 709 5.46 -1.01 -22.31
CA VAL A 709 5.32 -1.71 -23.59
C VAL A 709 6.62 -1.86 -24.40
N ILE A 710 7.61 -0.99 -24.17
CA ILE A 710 8.94 -1.06 -24.82
C ILE A 710 10.07 -1.48 -23.87
N GLN A 711 9.74 -1.93 -22.65
CA GLN A 711 10.71 -2.26 -21.59
C GLN A 711 11.65 -1.09 -21.26
N THR A 712 11.07 0.01 -20.78
CA THR A 712 11.83 1.12 -20.16
C THR A 712 12.66 0.56 -19.02
N THR A 713 13.98 0.59 -19.16
CA THR A 713 14.95 -0.15 -18.30
C THR A 713 16.07 0.78 -17.82
N GLY A 714 16.44 0.69 -16.55
CA GLY A 714 17.58 1.42 -15.97
C GLY A 714 17.29 2.86 -15.50
N ARG A 715 18.08 3.31 -14.53
CA ARG A 715 17.88 4.57 -13.76
C ARG A 715 17.71 5.81 -14.62
N GLN A 716 18.55 5.98 -15.65
CA GLN A 716 18.47 7.11 -16.58
C GLN A 716 17.13 7.15 -17.33
N ASN A 717 16.61 6.01 -17.77
CA ASN A 717 15.39 5.97 -18.58
C ASN A 717 14.13 6.19 -17.73
N PHE A 718 14.06 5.55 -16.55
CA PHE A 718 13.00 5.84 -15.57
C PHE A 718 13.05 7.28 -15.08
N GLY A 719 14.24 7.83 -14.80
CA GLY A 719 14.38 9.20 -14.32
C GLY A 719 14.08 10.24 -15.39
N THR A 720 14.49 10.03 -16.63
CA THR A 720 14.13 10.90 -17.77
C THR A 720 12.61 10.91 -17.98
N LEU A 721 11.95 9.74 -17.92
CA LEU A 721 10.49 9.66 -17.95
C LEU A 721 9.87 10.42 -16.75
N ASN A 722 10.31 10.13 -15.53
CA ASN A 722 9.80 10.76 -14.30
C ASN A 722 9.98 12.29 -14.30
N HIS A 723 11.08 12.79 -14.85
CA HIS A 723 11.37 14.23 -14.93
C HIS A 723 10.38 14.97 -15.83
N PHE A 724 10.01 14.40 -16.98
CA PHE A 724 9.15 15.09 -17.94
C PHE A 724 7.66 14.72 -17.87
N VAL A 725 7.26 13.60 -17.25
CA VAL A 725 5.83 13.23 -17.12
C VAL A 725 5.32 13.12 -15.67
N GLY A 726 6.21 12.94 -14.69
CA GLY A 726 5.86 12.75 -13.27
C GLY A 726 6.45 13.83 -12.37
N ARG A 727 6.62 13.51 -11.08
CA ARG A 727 7.27 14.39 -10.10
C ARG A 727 8.78 14.42 -10.34
N SER A 728 9.27 15.51 -10.93
CA SER A 728 10.70 15.69 -11.22
C SER A 728 11.61 15.43 -10.01
N HIS A 729 12.64 14.62 -10.25
CA HIS A 729 13.68 14.28 -9.28
C HIS A 729 14.98 15.08 -9.49
N VAL A 730 15.07 15.83 -10.59
CA VAL A 730 16.26 16.57 -11.05
C VAL A 730 16.46 17.82 -10.20
N ASP A 731 17.70 18.15 -9.86
CA ASP A 731 18.03 19.37 -9.10
C ASP A 731 17.69 20.64 -9.93
N PRO A 732 16.73 21.48 -9.49
CA PRO A 732 16.38 22.72 -10.16
C PRO A 732 17.56 23.69 -10.35
N ASP A 733 18.59 23.62 -9.49
CA ASP A 733 19.79 24.46 -9.60
C ASP A 733 20.69 24.05 -10.80
N THR A 734 20.40 22.93 -11.48
CA THR A 734 21.12 22.46 -12.68
C THR A 734 20.45 22.82 -14.02
N ILE A 735 19.22 23.33 -14.00
CA ILE A 735 18.43 23.60 -15.23
C ILE A 735 19.13 24.64 -16.12
N GLY A 736 19.21 24.36 -17.41
CA GLY A 736 19.90 25.19 -18.40
C GLY A 736 21.43 25.07 -18.40
N THR A 737 22.02 24.30 -17.49
CA THR A 737 23.46 23.99 -17.50
C THR A 737 23.76 22.78 -18.40
N THR A 738 25.02 22.59 -18.79
CA THR A 738 25.49 21.42 -19.55
C THR A 738 26.38 20.54 -18.67
N ILE A 739 25.96 19.30 -18.42
CA ILE A 739 26.64 18.32 -17.56
C ILE A 739 27.03 17.11 -18.41
N ASP A 740 28.32 16.78 -18.45
CA ASP A 740 28.92 15.68 -19.24
C ASP A 740 28.35 15.58 -20.68
N GLY A 741 28.17 16.74 -21.33
CA GLY A 741 27.67 16.90 -22.70
C GLY A 741 26.16 17.13 -22.84
N THR A 742 25.38 16.87 -21.79
CA THR A 742 23.90 16.99 -21.80
C THR A 742 23.45 18.32 -21.22
N THR A 743 22.71 19.12 -22.00
CA THR A 743 22.05 20.33 -21.46
C THR A 743 20.75 19.93 -20.74
N VAL A 744 20.63 20.32 -19.49
CA VAL A 744 19.47 19.98 -18.64
C VAL A 744 18.28 20.87 -19.01
N ALA A 745 17.20 20.27 -19.48
CA ALA A 745 15.94 20.96 -19.77
C ALA A 745 15.07 21.05 -18.50
N PRO A 746 14.13 22.02 -18.40
CA PRO A 746 13.15 22.06 -17.33
C PRO A 746 12.09 20.96 -17.48
N ALA A 747 11.53 20.53 -16.34
CA ALA A 747 10.28 19.79 -16.32
C ALA A 747 9.10 20.69 -16.77
N PRO A 748 7.98 20.13 -17.28
CA PRO A 748 6.77 20.91 -17.51
C PRO A 748 6.23 21.54 -16.21
N GLU A 749 5.62 22.73 -16.30
CA GLU A 749 5.01 23.40 -15.14
C GLU A 749 3.86 22.60 -14.52
N SER A 750 3.15 21.79 -15.32
CA SER A 750 2.20 20.79 -14.82
C SER A 750 2.38 19.48 -15.60
N PRO A 751 3.19 18.53 -15.07
CA PRO A 751 3.39 17.21 -15.67
C PRO A 751 2.07 16.41 -15.70
N LEU A 752 1.88 15.62 -16.77
CA LEU A 752 0.64 14.86 -17.01
C LEU A 752 0.26 13.91 -15.86
N TYR A 753 1.27 13.34 -15.19
CA TYR A 753 1.14 12.39 -14.09
C TYR A 753 1.89 12.90 -12.86
N ALA A 754 1.71 14.19 -12.53
CA ALA A 754 2.37 14.86 -11.40
C ALA A 754 2.00 14.28 -10.01
N ASP A 755 1.08 13.34 -9.95
CA ASP A 755 0.75 12.51 -8.79
C ASP A 755 1.68 11.29 -8.64
N LEU A 756 2.43 10.91 -9.67
CA LEU A 756 3.35 9.77 -9.67
C LEU A 756 4.82 10.19 -9.45
N ASP A 757 5.55 9.44 -8.61
CA ASP A 757 7.02 9.47 -8.57
C ASP A 757 7.57 8.11 -9.03
N LEU A 758 7.95 8.03 -10.30
CA LEU A 758 8.48 6.82 -10.93
C LEU A 758 9.96 6.54 -10.56
N CYS A 759 10.62 7.43 -9.80
CA CYS A 759 11.92 7.15 -9.20
C CYS A 759 11.79 6.47 -7.83
N SER A 760 10.79 6.84 -7.02
CA SER A 760 10.51 6.16 -5.75
C SER A 760 9.64 4.91 -5.91
N ASN A 761 8.75 4.86 -6.92
CA ASN A 761 8.05 3.63 -7.29
C ASN A 761 7.96 3.43 -8.82
N PRO A 762 9.04 2.95 -9.48
CA PRO A 762 9.00 2.53 -10.89
C PRO A 762 7.92 1.45 -11.19
N GLY A 763 7.46 0.69 -10.19
CA GLY A 763 6.37 -0.28 -10.34
C GLY A 763 5.04 0.32 -10.82
N LEU A 764 4.80 1.63 -10.58
CA LEU A 764 3.61 2.35 -11.03
C LEU A 764 3.37 2.25 -12.55
N VAL A 765 4.42 2.07 -13.35
CA VAL A 765 4.33 1.86 -14.81
C VAL A 765 3.50 0.61 -15.18
N CYS A 766 3.39 -0.36 -14.27
CA CYS A 766 2.66 -1.61 -14.48
C CYS A 766 1.54 -1.86 -13.45
N SER A 767 1.57 -1.25 -12.25
CA SER A 767 0.56 -1.44 -11.22
C SER A 767 -0.68 -0.55 -11.34
N SER A 768 -0.54 0.65 -11.91
CA SER A 768 -1.58 1.69 -11.84
C SER A 768 -2.89 1.29 -12.51
N GLU A 769 -4.01 1.49 -11.80
CA GLU A 769 -5.37 1.32 -12.32
C GLU A 769 -6.04 2.67 -12.64
N GLU A 770 -5.53 3.80 -12.11
CA GLU A 770 -6.00 5.14 -12.47
C GLU A 770 -5.43 5.56 -13.84
N HIS A 771 -4.12 5.38 -14.06
CA HIS A 771 -3.40 5.82 -15.26
C HIS A 771 -2.95 4.64 -16.12
N LYS A 772 -3.89 3.78 -16.54
CA LYS A 772 -3.57 2.52 -17.25
C LYS A 772 -2.79 2.71 -18.54
N GLU A 773 -2.86 3.90 -19.13
CA GLU A 773 -2.07 4.30 -20.29
C GLU A 773 -0.57 4.50 -20.00
N ILE A 774 -0.14 4.62 -18.75
CA ILE A 774 1.28 4.92 -18.39
C ILE A 774 2.25 3.88 -18.98
N LYS A 775 1.82 2.61 -19.07
CA LYS A 775 2.55 1.50 -19.72
C LYS A 775 2.80 1.74 -21.21
N TRP A 776 1.92 2.49 -21.88
CA TRP A 776 2.05 2.93 -23.27
C TRP A 776 2.80 4.26 -23.36
N ILE A 777 2.54 5.24 -22.47
CA ILE A 777 3.26 6.52 -22.37
C ILE A 777 4.77 6.28 -22.29
N ALA A 778 5.22 5.35 -21.45
CA ALA A 778 6.65 5.01 -21.30
C ALA A 778 7.30 4.62 -22.65
N GLY A 779 6.58 3.88 -23.49
CA GLY A 779 7.04 3.51 -24.83
C GLY A 779 6.89 4.62 -25.87
N LEU A 780 5.78 5.37 -25.84
CA LEU A 780 5.52 6.49 -26.74
C LEU A 780 6.50 7.66 -26.50
N PHE A 781 6.88 7.91 -25.24
CA PHE A 781 7.90 8.88 -24.85
C PHE A 781 9.25 8.55 -25.47
N PHE A 782 9.70 7.29 -25.35
CA PHE A 782 10.90 6.80 -26.02
C PHE A 782 10.78 6.89 -27.55
N TRP A 783 9.65 6.49 -28.12
CA TRP A 783 9.42 6.55 -29.57
C TRP A 783 9.56 7.98 -30.11
N VAL A 784 8.98 8.97 -29.44
CA VAL A 784 9.09 10.38 -29.81
C VAL A 784 10.55 10.86 -29.69
N ASN A 785 11.18 10.68 -28.52
CA ASN A 785 12.50 11.24 -28.21
C ASN A 785 13.69 10.49 -28.84
N SER A 786 13.50 9.27 -29.34
CA SER A 786 14.60 8.44 -29.86
C SER A 786 14.35 7.84 -31.25
N VAL A 787 13.10 7.71 -31.70
CA VAL A 787 12.77 7.14 -33.04
C VAL A 787 12.28 8.21 -34.01
N GLN A 788 11.36 9.09 -33.58
CA GLN A 788 10.90 10.22 -34.42
C GLN A 788 11.96 11.32 -34.46
N ALA A 789 12.55 11.66 -33.31
CA ALA A 789 13.67 12.61 -33.19
C ALA A 789 15.06 11.99 -33.47
N TYR A 790 15.15 10.81 -34.09
CA TYR A 790 16.45 10.17 -34.37
C TYR A 790 17.32 11.07 -35.25
N SER A 791 18.57 11.25 -34.84
CA SER A 791 19.58 12.01 -35.57
C SER A 791 20.96 11.36 -35.46
N ASN A 792 21.77 11.50 -36.51
CA ASN A 792 23.10 10.93 -36.59
C ASN A 792 24.06 11.91 -37.28
N GLU A 793 24.08 13.17 -36.83
CA GLU A 793 24.83 14.26 -37.46
C GLU A 793 26.33 13.90 -37.59
N GLY A 794 26.85 14.00 -38.82
CA GLY A 794 28.24 13.63 -39.15
C GLY A 794 28.52 12.11 -39.17
N GLY A 795 27.54 11.27 -38.84
CA GLY A 795 27.63 9.81 -38.89
C GLY A 795 27.10 9.20 -40.20
N PRO A 796 27.13 7.86 -40.34
CA PRO A 796 26.73 7.14 -41.56
C PRO A 796 25.24 7.26 -41.90
N TYR A 797 24.38 7.64 -40.95
CA TYR A 797 22.94 7.79 -41.13
C TYR A 797 22.47 9.25 -41.05
N ALA A 798 23.36 10.22 -41.28
CA ALA A 798 23.05 11.66 -41.16
C ALA A 798 21.89 12.16 -42.06
N ASP A 799 21.69 11.53 -43.22
CA ASP A 799 20.59 11.85 -44.14
C ASP A 799 19.25 11.17 -43.79
N TRP A 800 19.21 10.28 -42.78
CA TRP A 800 17.98 9.57 -42.40
C TRP A 800 17.06 10.46 -41.57
N ASN A 801 15.77 10.48 -41.90
CA ASN A 801 14.75 11.19 -41.13
C ASN A 801 13.44 10.41 -41.09
N TYR A 802 12.89 10.22 -39.89
CA TYR A 802 11.67 9.45 -39.64
C TYR A 802 10.48 9.92 -40.49
N HIS A 803 10.23 11.23 -40.53
CA HIS A 803 9.08 11.78 -41.25
C HIS A 803 9.27 11.69 -42.77
N ALA A 804 10.50 11.83 -43.28
CA ALA A 804 10.79 11.66 -44.70
C ALA A 804 10.58 10.20 -45.16
N GLU A 805 11.11 9.24 -44.39
CA GLU A 805 11.02 7.82 -44.73
C GLU A 805 9.61 7.24 -44.54
N LEU A 806 8.85 7.73 -43.54
CA LEU A 806 7.44 7.38 -43.36
C LEU A 806 6.59 7.85 -44.56
N LYS A 807 6.76 9.12 -44.97
CA LYS A 807 6.03 9.69 -46.12
C LYS A 807 6.38 8.93 -47.40
N LYS A 808 7.68 8.72 -47.66
CA LYS A 808 8.20 7.90 -48.77
C LYS A 808 7.62 6.48 -48.82
N TYR A 809 7.36 5.83 -47.68
CA TYR A 809 6.69 4.53 -47.64
C TYR A 809 5.20 4.61 -48.04
N VAL A 810 4.49 5.66 -47.59
CA VAL A 810 3.09 5.90 -47.95
C VAL A 810 2.94 6.34 -49.42
N ASP A 811 3.72 7.32 -49.86
CA ASP A 811 3.78 7.82 -51.24
C ASP A 811 4.25 6.74 -52.23
N GLY A 812 5.10 5.83 -51.76
CA GLY A 812 5.52 4.61 -52.46
C GLY A 812 4.42 3.52 -52.55
N GLY A 813 3.23 3.76 -52.00
CA GLY A 813 2.10 2.84 -52.07
C GLY A 813 2.18 1.66 -51.09
N LEU A 814 2.77 1.87 -49.90
CA LEU A 814 2.87 0.87 -48.82
C LEU A 814 3.65 -0.41 -49.22
N GLN A 815 4.70 -0.25 -50.04
CA GLN A 815 5.50 -1.35 -50.58
C GLN A 815 6.83 -1.55 -49.85
N GLY A 816 7.18 -2.81 -49.56
CA GLY A 816 8.48 -3.19 -48.99
C GLY A 816 8.63 -2.93 -47.48
N THR A 817 9.84 -3.13 -46.96
CA THR A 817 10.11 -3.20 -45.50
C THR A 817 11.02 -2.10 -44.94
N ALA A 818 11.76 -1.37 -45.78
CA ALA A 818 12.86 -0.49 -45.34
C ALA A 818 12.51 0.51 -44.22
N PHE A 819 11.27 1.01 -44.17
CA PHE A 819 10.81 1.88 -43.08
C PHE A 819 10.59 1.15 -41.75
N VAL A 820 9.96 -0.04 -41.74
CA VAL A 820 9.82 -0.85 -40.52
C VAL A 820 11.18 -1.39 -40.07
N ASP A 821 12.05 -1.72 -41.02
CA ASP A 821 13.40 -2.20 -40.75
C ASP A 821 14.22 -1.16 -40.01
N ALA A 822 14.23 0.09 -40.52
CA ALA A 822 14.92 1.21 -39.89
C ALA A 822 14.42 1.50 -38.47
N VAL A 823 13.11 1.58 -38.22
CA VAL A 823 12.61 1.84 -36.86
C VAL A 823 12.83 0.65 -35.93
N SER A 824 12.82 -0.59 -36.44
CA SER A 824 13.19 -1.79 -35.67
C SER A 824 14.67 -1.75 -35.27
N GLY A 825 15.53 -1.29 -36.17
CA GLY A 825 16.93 -0.98 -35.92
C GLY A 825 17.13 0.04 -34.82
N ILE A 826 16.42 1.18 -34.85
CA ILE A 826 16.56 2.21 -33.83
C ILE A 826 16.15 1.66 -32.46
N VAL A 827 14.99 0.98 -32.37
CA VAL A 827 14.49 0.39 -31.11
C VAL A 827 15.43 -0.67 -30.55
N ASN A 828 15.89 -1.62 -31.36
CA ASN A 828 16.63 -2.79 -30.86
C ASN A 828 18.17 -2.63 -30.87
N ARG A 829 18.70 -1.70 -31.67
CA ARG A 829 20.14 -1.60 -31.99
C ARG A 829 20.69 -0.17 -32.07
N GLY A 830 19.85 0.87 -32.03
CA GLY A 830 20.26 2.29 -32.02
C GLY A 830 20.67 2.88 -33.37
N CYS A 831 20.35 2.22 -34.50
CA CYS A 831 20.59 2.77 -35.84
C CYS A 831 19.48 2.40 -36.83
N PRO A 832 19.22 3.19 -37.89
CA PRO A 832 18.10 2.96 -38.81
C PRO A 832 18.40 1.90 -39.89
N ASP A 833 18.70 0.67 -39.46
CA ASP A 833 19.14 -0.44 -40.31
C ASP A 833 18.71 -1.80 -39.73
N ASP A 834 18.55 -2.85 -40.55
CA ASP A 834 18.31 -4.21 -40.02
C ASP A 834 19.61 -4.90 -39.56
N HIS A 835 20.76 -4.39 -40.00
CA HIS A 835 22.09 -4.75 -39.52
C HIS A 835 22.87 -3.49 -39.08
N CYS A 836 22.96 -3.23 -37.77
CA CYS A 836 23.71 -2.06 -37.27
C CYS A 836 25.22 -2.33 -37.15
N PRO A 837 26.13 -1.49 -37.70
CA PRO A 837 27.57 -1.78 -37.78
C PRO A 837 28.32 -2.00 -36.46
N VAL A 838 27.77 -1.58 -35.32
CA VAL A 838 28.37 -1.74 -33.98
C VAL A 838 27.59 -2.74 -33.12
N SER A 839 26.28 -2.73 -33.22
CA SER A 839 25.34 -3.47 -32.36
C SER A 839 24.78 -4.75 -33.00
N GLY A 840 24.94 -4.95 -34.31
CA GLY A 840 24.61 -6.18 -35.04
C GLY A 840 23.16 -6.30 -35.53
N GLU A 841 22.79 -7.53 -35.91
CA GLU A 841 21.47 -7.94 -36.42
C GLU A 841 20.31 -7.56 -35.51
N VAL A 842 19.22 -6.99 -36.05
CA VAL A 842 17.98 -6.76 -35.30
C VAL A 842 17.34 -8.07 -34.84
N HIS A 843 17.02 -8.17 -33.55
CA HIS A 843 16.38 -9.36 -32.98
C HIS A 843 14.91 -9.47 -33.43
N ALA A 844 14.54 -10.62 -33.99
CA ALA A 844 13.18 -10.94 -34.45
C ALA A 844 12.65 -9.98 -35.53
N ILE A 845 13.49 -9.65 -36.52
CA ILE A 845 13.15 -8.72 -37.61
C ILE A 845 11.98 -9.21 -38.48
N GLU A 846 11.89 -10.52 -38.76
CA GLU A 846 10.78 -11.09 -39.54
C GLU A 846 9.45 -11.01 -38.80
N GLU A 847 9.45 -11.23 -37.48
CA GLU A 847 8.29 -11.04 -36.61
C GLU A 847 7.86 -9.57 -36.58
N ARG A 848 8.80 -8.61 -36.49
CA ARG A 848 8.50 -7.17 -36.55
C ARG A 848 7.90 -6.76 -37.91
N ARG A 849 8.49 -7.26 -39.01
CA ARG A 849 7.97 -7.09 -40.39
C ARG A 849 6.54 -7.65 -40.52
N ALA A 850 6.28 -8.83 -39.99
CA ALA A 850 4.95 -9.46 -39.99
C ALA A 850 3.93 -8.70 -39.13
N ASN A 851 4.32 -8.29 -37.91
CA ASN A 851 3.48 -7.51 -37.00
C ASN A 851 3.07 -6.17 -37.64
N PHE A 852 4.01 -5.45 -38.26
CA PHE A 852 3.73 -4.20 -38.99
C PHE A 852 2.71 -4.42 -40.10
N LYS A 853 2.91 -5.45 -40.92
CA LYS A 853 1.97 -5.80 -41.99
C LYS A 853 0.57 -6.16 -41.46
N LEU A 854 0.49 -6.86 -40.33
CA LEU A 854 -0.77 -7.19 -39.66
C LEU A 854 -1.49 -5.95 -39.14
N VAL A 855 -0.81 -5.05 -38.41
CA VAL A 855 -1.44 -3.83 -37.87
C VAL A 855 -1.96 -2.93 -39.00
N LEU A 856 -1.19 -2.73 -40.06
CA LEU A 856 -1.64 -1.98 -41.24
C LEU A 856 -2.94 -2.57 -41.82
N GLN A 857 -3.01 -3.90 -41.96
CA GLN A 857 -4.21 -4.59 -42.44
C GLN A 857 -5.42 -4.43 -41.51
N LYS A 858 -5.23 -4.51 -40.18
CA LYS A 858 -6.32 -4.32 -39.21
C LYS A 858 -6.80 -2.88 -39.09
N LEU A 859 -5.93 -1.90 -39.39
CA LEU A 859 -6.30 -0.49 -39.55
C LEU A 859 -6.91 -0.17 -40.95
N GLY A 860 -7.14 -1.18 -41.79
CA GLY A 860 -7.84 -1.06 -43.08
C GLY A 860 -6.95 -0.69 -44.27
N LEU A 861 -5.63 -0.85 -44.16
CA LEU A 861 -4.68 -0.57 -45.24
C LEU A 861 -4.27 -1.85 -45.99
N ASN A 862 -3.76 -1.71 -47.22
CA ASN A 862 -3.36 -2.82 -48.08
C ASN A 862 -1.86 -2.78 -48.40
N PRO A 863 -0.96 -3.09 -47.43
CA PRO A 863 0.48 -3.17 -47.66
C PRO A 863 0.88 -4.34 -48.58
N LEU A 864 1.84 -4.06 -49.46
CA LEU A 864 2.34 -4.97 -50.50
C LEU A 864 3.72 -5.53 -50.12
#